data_AF-A0A7K0M3Q2-F1
#
_entry.id   AF-A0A7K0M3Q2-F1
#
_cell.length_a   1.000
_cell.length_b   1.000
_cell.length_c   1.000
_cell.angle_alpha   90.00
_cell.angle_beta   90.00
_cell.angle_gamma   90.00
#
_symmetry.space_group_name_H-M   'P 1'
#
loop_
_entity.id
_entity.type
_entity.pdbx_description
1 polymer ?
#
loop_
_entity_poly.entity_id
_entity_poly.type
_entity_poly.pdbx_seq_one_letter_code
_entity_poly.pdbx_strand_id
1 'polypeptide(L)'
;MRFRKLVLVVAAPAVLLFGCTDNSSTEPAEAATENAPAGFLGIGSIDQASAIGIPTDAEVELFNDQGKAIRSAKADKLGAAMFYEVEPGEGYTIRGDFGDGEVSTAPVTVLNREDTPPTTQYTGQTFTPGLNYIKMRDGIEIAMTLRLPAGKTLADGPFPTVIEYSGYEVAPPNDLLSSMAAQIADPSAKADPLAPSGSTAVGSLIAPLLGYATVSVQIRGSGCSGGAFDLFGLPTIYDGYDAVETVAAQPWVAHNKVGMVGISYSGFSQLFVGGTRPPHLAALAPMSVTDDLYTGIGFPGGIQNTGFAKGWITERKNDAMAAPEGGQPWAKLLIEQGDEQCKANQVLHGQAQDGLKIMSELEFRDPVLFKDRTPADWAANIDVPTFIVGGVQDEQLNSHWIEALSGMTDNPDLWITIYNGMHNDALAPQILTRWIEFLDLFVADRVPNVPGDLMAIAGVLSQEASGAPAEPLQQSKLSSMASLEEAREAFRAEPMVTVLLDVGSGPLGPGSLQPGYVQTFDSWPPANLQAKSLFAGPDGSLTDTAPTSDDPSLSDQYVADPAARPETSQDNGEGKPKANFKDEPNNWVPLVDGKGLGYTTSVLESDVMIAGASSFDAYIEASARNTDLQVTLSEVRPDGKEMYVQTGWLRATHRKLDAKRSTPTDPRQTHLAKDAQPLTAGEPSLARVQIFPVVYTFRAGSRIRVSISAPGGDRPIWTFKSIDDGTTTVTVFRSEQYPSALVLPVVEGAVAGAPLPNCGTLRGQQCRVFERSSTGG
;
A
#
# COMPACT_ATOMS: atom_id res chain seq x y z
N MET A 1 39.43 12.41 22.01
CA MET A 1 40.54 11.44 21.95
C MET A 1 40.77 11.11 20.47
N ARG A 2 41.98 11.34 19.94
CA ARG A 2 42.28 11.26 18.49
C ARG A 2 42.22 9.80 18.01
N PHE A 3 41.33 9.46 17.08
CA PHE A 3 41.40 8.21 16.32
C PHE A 3 41.86 8.49 14.88
N ARG A 4 42.90 7.77 14.49
CA ARG A 4 43.62 7.85 13.21
C ARG A 4 42.76 7.24 12.09
N LYS A 5 42.69 7.94 10.96
CA LYS A 5 42.16 7.44 9.69
C LYS A 5 43.02 6.28 9.19
N LEU A 6 42.39 5.13 8.93
CA LEU A 6 42.95 4.08 8.08
C LEU A 6 42.37 4.31 6.67
N VAL A 7 43.22 4.66 5.72
CA VAL A 7 42.87 4.78 4.30
C VAL A 7 43.17 3.43 3.65
N LEU A 8 42.15 2.75 3.14
CA LEU A 8 42.33 1.60 2.26
C LEU A 8 42.47 2.10 0.82
N VAL A 9 43.60 1.77 0.21
CA VAL A 9 43.94 2.08 -1.18
C VAL A 9 43.27 1.05 -2.08
N VAL A 10 42.33 1.48 -2.93
CA VAL A 10 41.80 0.66 -4.03
C VAL A 10 42.64 0.96 -5.27
N ALA A 11 43.29 -0.08 -5.80
CA ALA A 11 44.11 -0.04 -6.99
C ALA A 11 43.23 -0.03 -8.25
N ALA A 12 43.49 0.92 -9.14
CA ALA A 12 42.92 0.97 -10.49
C ALA A 12 43.65 0.00 -11.43
N PRO A 13 42.97 -0.71 -12.34
CA PRO A 13 43.61 -1.28 -13.52
C PRO A 13 43.53 -0.31 -14.70
N ALA A 14 44.66 -0.21 -15.38
CA ALA A 14 44.92 0.64 -16.52
C ALA A 14 44.20 0.16 -17.79
N VAL A 15 43.66 1.12 -18.54
CA VAL A 15 43.16 0.95 -19.91
C VAL A 15 44.35 0.85 -20.86
N LEU A 16 44.43 -0.24 -21.63
CA LEU A 16 45.32 -0.38 -22.78
C LEU A 16 44.49 -0.39 -24.07
N LEU A 17 44.72 0.62 -24.89
CA LEU A 17 44.25 0.79 -26.26
C LEU A 17 45.10 -0.02 -27.25
N PHE A 18 44.46 -0.83 -28.09
CA PHE A 18 44.80 -1.19 -29.48
C PHE A 18 43.52 -1.85 -30.03
N GLY A 19 42.97 -1.62 -31.22
CA GLY A 19 43.42 -1.09 -32.49
C GLY A 19 42.62 -1.86 -33.57
N CYS A 20 41.89 -1.16 -34.43
CA CYS A 20 40.89 -1.67 -35.39
C CYS A 20 41.43 -2.69 -36.43
N THR A 21 40.53 -3.55 -36.95
CA THR A 21 40.30 -3.76 -38.41
C THR A 21 38.93 -4.42 -38.67
N ASP A 22 38.36 -4.09 -39.82
CA ASP A 22 36.94 -4.11 -40.22
C ASP A 22 36.33 -5.45 -40.71
N ASN A 23 34.99 -5.35 -40.84
CA ASN A 23 34.12 -5.77 -41.97
C ASN A 23 33.45 -7.16 -41.96
N SER A 24 32.14 -7.14 -41.68
CA SER A 24 31.14 -7.49 -42.70
C SER A 24 29.82 -6.75 -42.44
N SER A 25 29.48 -5.90 -43.40
CA SER A 25 28.33 -5.01 -43.51
C SER A 25 26.98 -5.73 -43.71
N THR A 26 25.95 -5.28 -42.99
CA THR A 26 24.56 -5.23 -43.48
C THR A 26 23.98 -3.87 -43.06
N GLU A 27 23.44 -3.16 -44.05
CA GLU A 27 23.10 -1.73 -44.03
C GLU A 27 22.02 -1.31 -43.02
N PRO A 28 22.01 -0.03 -42.58
CA PRO A 28 21.00 0.53 -41.69
C PRO A 28 19.74 0.94 -42.48
N ALA A 29 18.56 0.63 -41.95
CA ALA A 29 17.29 1.05 -42.51
C ALA A 29 17.12 2.58 -42.36
N GLU A 30 17.08 3.25 -43.51
CA GLU A 30 16.89 4.69 -43.69
C GLU A 30 15.43 5.10 -43.44
N ALA A 31 15.24 6.36 -43.07
CA ALA A 31 13.99 7.00 -42.70
C ALA A 31 12.86 6.80 -43.75
N ALA A 32 11.66 6.46 -43.28
CA ALA A 32 10.46 6.36 -44.10
C ALA A 32 9.46 7.48 -43.76
N THR A 33 9.22 8.36 -44.71
CA THR A 33 8.02 9.21 -44.80
C THR A 33 7.12 8.69 -45.91
N GLU A 34 5.83 8.52 -45.57
CA GLU A 34 4.62 8.43 -46.42
C GLU A 34 4.54 7.36 -47.53
N ASN A 35 3.78 6.28 -47.25
CA ASN A 35 2.65 5.74 -48.02
C ASN A 35 2.30 4.31 -47.50
N ALA A 36 1.17 4.16 -46.78
CA ALA A 36 0.45 2.95 -46.29
C ALA A 36 1.27 1.76 -45.67
N PRO A 37 0.94 1.26 -44.46
CA PRO A 37 1.92 0.58 -43.61
C PRO A 37 2.11 -0.93 -43.83
N ALA A 38 3.37 -1.35 -43.77
CA ALA A 38 3.75 -2.70 -43.39
C ALA A 38 3.45 -2.94 -41.90
N GLY A 39 2.48 -3.81 -41.61
CA GLY A 39 2.34 -4.54 -40.33
C GLY A 39 1.44 -3.94 -39.27
N PHE A 40 0.14 -4.25 -39.33
CA PHE A 40 -0.83 -4.07 -38.25
C PHE A 40 -0.82 -5.32 -37.35
N LEU A 41 -0.35 -5.20 -36.10
CA LEU A 41 -0.21 -6.34 -35.18
C LEU A 41 -1.25 -6.27 -34.07
N GLY A 42 -2.08 -7.30 -33.95
CA GLY A 42 -2.98 -7.50 -32.83
C GLY A 42 -2.31 -8.28 -31.70
N ILE A 43 -2.61 -7.91 -30.46
CA ILE A 43 -2.15 -8.57 -29.24
C ILE A 43 -3.40 -8.82 -28.39
N GLY A 44 -3.59 -10.05 -27.93
CA GLY A 44 -4.61 -10.40 -26.96
C GLY A 44 -3.98 -10.68 -25.61
N SER A 45 -4.62 -10.22 -24.54
CA SER A 45 -4.18 -10.38 -23.15
C SER A 45 -5.37 -10.78 -22.28
N ILE A 46 -5.18 -10.85 -20.97
CA ILE A 46 -6.29 -11.05 -20.03
C ILE A 46 -7.12 -9.77 -20.01
N ASP A 47 -8.43 -9.89 -20.21
CA ASP A 47 -9.39 -8.77 -20.27
C ASP A 47 -9.14 -7.71 -21.35
N GLN A 48 -8.13 -7.91 -22.20
CA GLN A 48 -7.61 -6.88 -23.09
C GLN A 48 -7.35 -7.40 -24.50
N ALA A 49 -7.59 -6.52 -25.47
CA ALA A 49 -7.06 -6.64 -26.82
C ALA A 49 -6.42 -5.30 -27.20
N SER A 50 -5.33 -5.33 -27.96
CA SER A 50 -4.67 -4.12 -28.44
C SER A 50 -4.11 -4.31 -29.84
N ALA A 51 -3.86 -3.22 -30.54
CA ALA A 51 -3.11 -3.25 -31.78
C ALA A 51 -2.07 -2.11 -31.84
N ILE A 52 -0.96 -2.39 -32.52
CA ILE A 52 0.15 -1.46 -32.74
C ILE A 52 0.43 -1.30 -34.25
N GLY A 53 1.14 -0.22 -34.61
CA GLY A 53 1.45 0.10 -36.01
C GLY A 53 0.29 0.83 -36.72
N ILE A 54 -0.62 1.43 -35.95
CA ILE A 54 -1.77 2.17 -36.46
C ILE A 54 -1.35 3.62 -36.74
N PRO A 55 -1.78 4.25 -37.85
CA PRO A 55 -1.59 5.69 -38.04
C PRO A 55 -2.13 6.50 -36.86
N THR A 56 -1.38 7.50 -36.39
CA THR A 56 -1.76 8.35 -35.26
C THR A 56 -3.15 8.95 -35.44
N ASP A 57 -3.93 8.99 -34.35
CA ASP A 57 -5.31 9.49 -34.28
C ASP A 57 -6.34 8.74 -35.14
N ALA A 58 -5.93 7.68 -35.86
CA ALA A 58 -6.85 6.85 -36.61
C ALA A 58 -7.73 6.01 -35.67
N GLU A 59 -8.95 5.72 -36.12
CA GLU A 59 -9.91 4.91 -35.37
C GLU A 59 -9.85 3.46 -35.86
N VAL A 60 -9.90 2.52 -34.91
CA VAL A 60 -10.00 1.09 -35.16
C VAL A 60 -11.15 0.51 -34.34
N GLU A 61 -11.73 -0.59 -34.81
CA GLU A 61 -12.85 -1.26 -34.19
C GLU A 61 -12.54 -2.74 -33.91
N LEU A 62 -12.93 -3.21 -32.74
CA LEU A 62 -12.78 -4.60 -32.32
C LEU A 62 -14.01 -5.41 -32.76
N PHE A 63 -13.77 -6.54 -33.44
CA PHE A 63 -14.80 -7.48 -33.87
C PHE A 63 -14.62 -8.83 -33.18
N ASN A 64 -15.73 -9.48 -32.80
CA ASN A 64 -15.71 -10.86 -32.32
C ASN A 64 -15.55 -11.88 -33.47
N ASP A 65 -15.49 -13.16 -33.12
CA ASP A 65 -15.43 -14.31 -34.03
C ASP A 65 -16.57 -14.39 -35.05
N GLN A 66 -17.72 -13.79 -34.74
CA GLN A 66 -18.89 -13.68 -35.63
C GLN A 66 -18.84 -12.48 -36.58
N GLY A 67 -17.77 -11.67 -36.52
CA GLY A 67 -17.63 -10.44 -37.30
C GLY A 67 -18.57 -9.33 -36.85
N LYS A 68 -19.06 -9.35 -35.60
CA LYS A 68 -19.83 -8.27 -34.99
C LYS A 68 -18.88 -7.29 -34.30
N ALA A 69 -19.02 -6.02 -34.65
CA ALA A 69 -18.35 -4.91 -33.96
C ALA A 69 -18.76 -4.83 -32.48
N ILE A 70 -17.77 -4.64 -31.61
CA ILE A 70 -17.93 -4.56 -30.16
C ILE A 70 -17.79 -3.10 -29.71
N ARG A 71 -16.66 -2.46 -30.04
CA ARG A 71 -16.34 -1.08 -29.66
C ARG A 71 -15.20 -0.53 -30.52
N SER A 72 -15.12 0.80 -30.64
CA SER A 72 -14.00 1.51 -31.24
C SER A 72 -12.96 1.95 -30.21
N ALA A 73 -11.72 2.13 -30.67
CA ALA A 73 -10.62 2.78 -29.97
C ALA A 73 -9.84 3.67 -30.94
N LYS A 74 -9.13 4.67 -30.40
CA LYS A 74 -8.27 5.55 -31.19
C LYS A 74 -6.81 5.22 -30.94
N ALA A 75 -6.03 5.26 -32.02
CA ALA A 75 -4.58 5.17 -31.92
C ALA A 75 -4.00 6.43 -31.30
N ASP A 76 -3.10 6.27 -30.34
CA ASP A 76 -2.32 7.37 -29.79
C ASP A 76 -1.17 7.80 -30.72
N LYS A 77 -0.32 8.70 -30.20
CA LYS A 77 0.86 9.19 -30.91
C LYS A 77 1.96 8.14 -31.13
N LEU A 78 1.90 7.02 -30.41
CA LEU A 78 2.81 5.90 -30.55
C LEU A 78 2.26 4.84 -31.53
N GLY A 79 1.06 5.08 -32.08
CA GLY A 79 0.43 4.19 -33.04
C GLY A 79 -0.20 2.96 -32.40
N ALA A 80 -0.58 3.06 -31.12
CA ALA A 80 -1.22 2.01 -30.35
C ALA A 80 -2.69 2.33 -30.04
N ALA A 81 -3.54 1.30 -30.09
CA ALA A 81 -4.93 1.38 -29.63
C ALA A 81 -5.25 0.19 -28.71
N MET A 82 -5.98 0.44 -27.63
CA MET A 82 -6.31 -0.58 -26.63
C MET A 82 -7.81 -0.68 -26.33
N PHE A 83 -8.24 -1.91 -26.11
CA PHE A 83 -9.59 -2.30 -25.73
C PHE A 83 -9.51 -3.00 -24.37
N TYR A 84 -10.05 -2.36 -23.34
CA TYR A 84 -10.14 -2.89 -21.98
C TYR A 84 -11.47 -3.61 -21.75
N GLU A 85 -11.54 -4.45 -20.72
CA GLU A 85 -12.75 -5.17 -20.30
C GLU A 85 -13.38 -5.98 -21.45
N VAL A 86 -12.52 -6.63 -22.26
CA VAL A 86 -12.93 -7.53 -23.32
C VAL A 86 -13.14 -8.92 -22.73
N GLU A 87 -14.29 -9.52 -22.98
CA GLU A 87 -14.59 -10.89 -22.54
C GLU A 87 -13.58 -11.89 -23.13
N PRO A 88 -13.16 -12.92 -22.36
CA PRO A 88 -12.29 -13.98 -22.87
C PRO A 88 -12.89 -14.71 -24.08
N GLY A 89 -12.04 -15.01 -25.05
CA GLY A 89 -12.43 -15.77 -26.25
C GLY A 89 -11.39 -15.70 -27.37
N GLU A 90 -11.60 -16.52 -28.39
CA GLU A 90 -10.74 -16.60 -29.57
C GLU A 90 -11.37 -15.87 -30.76
N GLY A 91 -10.58 -15.62 -31.79
CA GLY A 91 -11.10 -15.16 -33.09
C GLY A 91 -11.34 -13.66 -33.20
N TYR A 92 -10.93 -12.86 -32.22
CA TYR A 92 -11.09 -11.41 -32.26
C TYR A 92 -10.23 -10.80 -33.36
N THR A 93 -10.77 -9.86 -34.13
CA THR A 93 -9.99 -9.08 -35.11
C THR A 93 -10.17 -7.61 -34.85
N ILE A 94 -9.09 -6.85 -34.89
CA ILE A 94 -9.15 -5.38 -34.86
C ILE A 94 -9.06 -4.93 -36.31
N ARG A 95 -9.89 -3.96 -36.71
CA ARG A 95 -9.97 -3.47 -38.11
C ARG A 95 -9.98 -1.96 -38.16
N GLY A 96 -9.43 -1.39 -39.23
CA GLY A 96 -9.49 0.04 -39.50
C GLY A 96 -9.34 0.33 -41.00
N ASP A 97 -9.96 1.42 -41.45
CA ASP A 97 -9.78 1.94 -42.81
C ASP A 97 -8.97 3.24 -42.75
N PHE A 98 -7.82 3.23 -43.41
CA PHE A 98 -6.83 4.31 -43.37
C PHE A 98 -6.69 5.03 -44.72
N GLY A 99 -7.65 4.86 -45.64
CA GLY A 99 -7.68 5.52 -46.94
C GLY A 99 -7.29 4.64 -48.13
N ASP A 100 -6.70 3.47 -47.87
CA ASP A 100 -6.32 2.46 -48.89
C ASP A 100 -7.13 1.15 -48.75
N GLY A 101 -8.25 1.21 -48.03
CA GLY A 101 -9.13 0.07 -47.74
C GLY A 101 -8.98 -0.44 -46.30
N GLU A 102 -9.91 -1.32 -45.93
CA GLU A 102 -9.92 -1.94 -44.60
C GLU A 102 -8.72 -2.87 -44.40
N VAL A 103 -8.01 -2.66 -43.30
CA VAL A 103 -6.93 -3.51 -42.82
C VAL A 103 -7.42 -4.22 -41.55
N SER A 104 -7.12 -5.51 -41.43
CA SER A 104 -7.49 -6.34 -40.27
C SER A 104 -6.25 -7.00 -39.68
N THR A 105 -6.19 -7.13 -38.35
CA THR A 105 -5.19 -7.95 -37.69
C THR A 105 -5.42 -9.42 -38.03
N ALA A 106 -4.40 -10.26 -37.82
CA ALA A 106 -4.66 -11.68 -37.58
C ALA A 106 -5.59 -11.84 -36.36
N PRO A 107 -6.37 -12.94 -36.28
CA PRO A 107 -7.19 -13.20 -35.11
C PRO A 107 -6.35 -13.27 -33.83
N VAL A 108 -6.80 -12.61 -32.77
CA VAL A 108 -6.19 -12.63 -31.44
C VAL A 108 -7.09 -13.38 -30.46
N THR A 109 -6.47 -13.88 -29.39
CA THR A 109 -7.16 -14.55 -28.28
C THR A 109 -7.10 -13.66 -27.06
N VAL A 110 -8.26 -13.31 -26.52
CA VAL A 110 -8.37 -12.66 -25.21
C VAL A 110 -8.37 -13.77 -24.16
N LEU A 111 -7.35 -13.76 -23.30
CA LEU A 111 -7.06 -14.85 -22.39
C LEU A 111 -8.04 -14.87 -21.22
N ASN A 112 -8.40 -16.06 -20.76
CA ASN A 112 -9.09 -16.24 -19.50
C ASN A 112 -8.09 -16.09 -18.34
N ARG A 113 -8.58 -15.63 -17.19
CA ARG A 113 -7.82 -15.56 -15.93
C ARG A 113 -7.31 -16.94 -15.47
N GLU A 114 -8.02 -18.00 -15.85
CA GLU A 114 -7.69 -19.40 -15.53
C GLU A 114 -6.68 -20.01 -16.52
N ASP A 115 -6.38 -19.34 -17.62
CA ASP A 115 -5.45 -19.86 -18.62
C ASP A 115 -4.02 -19.83 -18.06
N THR A 116 -3.38 -20.99 -18.05
CA THR A 116 -1.96 -21.13 -17.74
C THR A 116 -1.17 -21.37 -19.03
N PRO A 117 -0.18 -20.52 -19.35
CA PRO A 117 0.77 -20.79 -20.42
C PRO A 117 1.40 -22.19 -20.30
N PRO A 118 1.80 -22.81 -21.43
CA PRO A 118 2.61 -24.03 -21.38
C PRO A 118 3.88 -23.78 -20.56
N THR A 119 4.31 -24.74 -19.74
CA THR A 119 5.52 -24.62 -18.90
C THR A 119 6.77 -24.24 -19.70
N THR A 120 6.82 -24.58 -20.98
CA THR A 120 7.90 -24.19 -21.91
C THR A 120 8.03 -22.68 -22.08
N GLN A 121 6.96 -21.91 -21.87
CA GLN A 121 6.99 -20.44 -21.81
C GLN A 121 7.92 -19.96 -20.70
N TYR A 122 7.92 -20.64 -19.56
CA TYR A 122 8.70 -20.27 -18.38
C TYR A 122 10.13 -20.83 -18.47
N THR A 123 10.28 -22.13 -18.77
CA THR A 123 11.60 -22.79 -18.83
C THR A 123 12.43 -22.37 -20.05
N GLY A 124 11.80 -21.78 -21.06
CA GLY A 124 12.46 -21.33 -22.30
C GLY A 124 13.16 -19.98 -22.18
N GLN A 125 12.95 -19.25 -21.08
CA GLN A 125 13.52 -17.92 -20.85
C GLN A 125 14.68 -18.03 -19.85
N THR A 126 15.78 -17.33 -20.10
CA THR A 126 16.98 -17.38 -19.26
C THR A 126 17.33 -15.99 -18.74
N PHE A 127 17.69 -15.91 -17.47
CA PHE A 127 18.18 -14.67 -16.87
C PHE A 127 19.70 -14.53 -16.95
N THR A 128 20.17 -13.31 -17.17
CA THR A 128 21.54 -12.88 -16.88
C THR A 128 21.55 -11.91 -15.69
N PRO A 129 22.65 -11.80 -14.92
CA PRO A 129 22.74 -10.76 -13.88
C PRO A 129 22.58 -9.37 -14.50
N GLY A 130 21.80 -8.50 -13.85
CA GLY A 130 21.41 -7.19 -14.38
C GLY A 130 20.00 -7.19 -14.99
N LEU A 131 19.73 -6.20 -15.85
CA LEU A 131 18.44 -5.98 -16.47
C LEU A 131 18.14 -7.01 -17.58
N ASN A 132 16.94 -7.57 -17.54
CA ASN A 132 16.39 -8.53 -18.50
C ASN A 132 15.00 -8.06 -18.96
N TYR A 133 14.58 -8.50 -20.13
CA TYR A 133 13.23 -8.31 -20.67
C TYR A 133 12.55 -9.67 -20.82
N ILE A 134 11.58 -9.96 -19.97
CA ILE A 134 10.96 -11.29 -19.85
C ILE A 134 9.55 -11.25 -20.43
N LYS A 135 9.24 -12.19 -21.33
CA LYS A 135 7.95 -12.29 -22.02
C LYS A 135 6.90 -12.95 -21.12
N MET A 136 5.80 -12.23 -20.91
CA MET A 136 4.62 -12.71 -20.20
C MET A 136 3.74 -13.57 -21.12
N ARG A 137 2.64 -14.10 -20.60
CA ARG A 137 1.68 -14.95 -21.35
C ARG A 137 1.13 -14.32 -22.64
N ASP A 138 1.04 -13.00 -22.70
CA ASP A 138 0.51 -12.24 -23.83
C ASP A 138 1.62 -11.74 -24.78
N GLY A 139 2.87 -12.14 -24.52
CA GLY A 139 4.04 -11.75 -25.31
C GLY A 139 4.58 -10.35 -25.00
N ILE A 140 3.94 -9.61 -24.09
CA ILE A 140 4.49 -8.33 -23.59
C ILE A 140 5.71 -8.63 -22.73
N GLU A 141 6.76 -7.82 -22.92
CA GLU A 141 7.98 -7.93 -22.15
C GLU A 141 7.96 -7.05 -20.92
N ILE A 142 8.35 -7.62 -19.78
CA ILE A 142 8.45 -6.95 -18.50
C ILE A 142 9.92 -6.84 -18.12
N ALA A 143 10.33 -5.64 -17.71
CA ALA A 143 11.69 -5.36 -17.27
C ALA A 143 11.91 -5.98 -15.88
N MET A 144 12.92 -6.86 -15.79
CA MET A 144 13.28 -7.57 -14.56
C MET A 144 14.78 -7.51 -14.32
N THR A 145 15.20 -7.05 -13.14
CA THR A 145 16.63 -6.98 -12.79
C THR A 145 16.99 -8.06 -11.79
N LEU A 146 17.89 -8.97 -12.19
CA LEU A 146 18.47 -9.99 -11.33
C LEU A 146 19.68 -9.42 -10.59
N ARG A 147 19.57 -9.40 -9.26
CA ARG A 147 20.66 -9.04 -8.33
C ARG A 147 21.08 -10.28 -7.56
N LEU A 148 22.35 -10.65 -7.67
CA LEU A 148 22.91 -11.77 -6.93
C LEU A 148 23.42 -11.31 -5.56
N PRO A 149 23.58 -12.24 -4.59
CA PRO A 149 24.26 -11.91 -3.35
C PRO A 149 25.63 -11.27 -3.61
N ALA A 150 26.03 -10.34 -2.73
CA ALA A 150 27.26 -9.57 -2.91
C ALA A 150 28.48 -10.47 -3.19
N GLY A 151 29.17 -10.20 -4.31
CA GLY A 151 30.36 -10.95 -4.74
C GLY A 151 30.10 -12.34 -5.32
N LYS A 152 28.84 -12.71 -5.60
CA LYS A 152 28.47 -14.00 -6.21
C LYS A 152 28.19 -13.89 -7.71
N THR A 153 28.33 -15.01 -8.38
CA THR A 153 27.96 -15.23 -9.79
C THR A 153 26.90 -16.33 -9.88
N LEU A 154 26.27 -16.50 -11.04
CA LEU A 154 25.29 -17.58 -11.27
C LEU A 154 25.86 -18.98 -10.97
N ALA A 155 27.18 -19.17 -11.13
CA ALA A 155 27.85 -20.44 -10.88
C ALA A 155 27.97 -20.79 -9.39
N ASP A 156 27.81 -19.81 -8.50
CA ASP A 156 27.85 -20.03 -7.04
C ASP A 156 26.49 -20.46 -6.46
N GLY A 157 25.45 -20.50 -7.30
CA GLY A 157 24.12 -20.94 -6.91
C GLY A 157 23.99 -22.47 -6.77
N PRO A 158 22.78 -22.98 -6.50
CA PRO A 158 21.52 -22.23 -6.44
C PRO A 158 21.39 -21.36 -5.18
N PHE A 159 20.66 -20.25 -5.28
CA PHE A 159 20.43 -19.28 -4.22
C PHE A 159 18.97 -19.32 -3.74
N PRO A 160 18.72 -19.06 -2.45
CA PRO A 160 17.37 -18.67 -2.06
C PRO A 160 17.01 -17.36 -2.76
N THR A 161 15.80 -17.26 -3.27
CA THR A 161 15.42 -16.18 -4.19
C THR A 161 14.14 -15.49 -3.72
N VAL A 162 14.13 -14.16 -3.78
CA VAL A 162 12.93 -13.35 -3.54
C VAL A 162 12.62 -12.47 -4.75
N ILE A 163 11.33 -12.20 -4.95
CA ILE A 163 10.83 -11.25 -5.94
C ILE A 163 10.34 -9.99 -5.22
N GLU A 164 10.71 -8.83 -5.75
CA GLU A 164 10.09 -7.55 -5.38
C GLU A 164 9.38 -6.96 -6.61
N TYR A 165 8.04 -6.89 -6.55
CA TYR A 165 7.20 -6.48 -7.68
C TYR A 165 6.55 -5.11 -7.42
N SER A 166 6.95 -4.08 -8.17
CA SER A 166 6.65 -2.69 -7.82
C SER A 166 6.34 -1.79 -9.00
N GLY A 167 5.48 -0.80 -8.76
CA GLY A 167 5.26 0.34 -9.65
C GLY A 167 6.25 1.50 -9.47
N TYR A 168 7.11 1.44 -8.45
CA TYR A 168 8.25 2.36 -8.33
C TYR A 168 9.41 1.93 -9.23
N GLU A 169 10.47 2.73 -9.29
CA GLU A 169 11.72 2.45 -10.01
C GLU A 169 12.47 1.27 -9.37
N VAL A 170 12.05 0.03 -9.66
CA VAL A 170 12.58 -1.19 -8.99
C VAL A 170 13.57 -1.95 -9.87
N ALA A 171 13.39 -1.91 -11.19
CA ALA A 171 14.25 -2.56 -12.16
C ALA A 171 15.42 -1.73 -12.76
N PRO A 172 15.74 -0.48 -12.36
CA PRO A 172 16.98 0.16 -12.82
C PRO A 172 18.20 -0.76 -12.60
N PRO A 173 19.21 -0.78 -13.50
CA PRO A 173 20.23 -1.83 -13.54
C PRO A 173 21.34 -1.72 -12.49
N ASN A 174 21.57 -0.55 -11.88
CA ASN A 174 22.67 -0.35 -10.93
C ASN A 174 22.27 -0.75 -9.49
N ASP A 175 23.28 -0.80 -8.62
CA ASP A 175 23.13 -1.16 -7.22
C ASP A 175 22.79 0.05 -6.33
N LEU A 176 21.73 -0.10 -5.52
CA LEU A 176 21.33 0.92 -4.54
C LEU A 176 22.43 1.18 -3.51
N LEU A 177 23.13 0.13 -3.05
CA LEU A 177 24.22 0.25 -2.07
C LEU A 177 25.33 1.20 -2.57
N SER A 178 25.68 1.12 -3.85
CA SER A 178 26.71 1.96 -4.46
C SER A 178 26.27 3.43 -4.53
N SER A 179 24.99 3.66 -4.91
CA SER A 179 24.38 5.00 -4.92
C SER A 179 24.37 5.63 -3.51
N MET A 180 23.92 4.86 -2.51
CA MET A 180 23.91 5.31 -1.11
C MET A 180 25.32 5.56 -0.57
N ALA A 181 26.29 4.68 -0.85
CA ALA A 181 27.67 4.85 -0.41
C ALA A 181 28.30 6.12 -0.99
N ALA A 182 28.01 6.46 -2.25
CA ALA A 182 28.45 7.71 -2.87
C ALA A 182 27.85 8.94 -2.15
N GLN A 183 26.56 8.91 -1.82
CA GLN A 183 25.88 9.99 -1.09
C GLN A 183 26.37 10.15 0.36
N ILE A 184 26.71 9.05 1.03
CA ILE A 184 27.32 9.10 2.37
C ILE A 184 28.72 9.71 2.32
N ALA A 185 29.51 9.37 1.29
CA ALA A 185 30.85 9.91 1.11
C ALA A 185 30.86 11.39 0.71
N ASP A 186 29.87 11.81 -0.08
CA ASP A 186 29.63 13.19 -0.50
C ASP A 186 28.12 13.48 -0.49
N PRO A 187 27.59 14.17 0.54
CA PRO A 187 26.17 14.53 0.63
C PRO A 187 25.65 15.41 -0.51
N SER A 188 26.54 15.98 -1.34
CA SER A 188 26.15 16.73 -2.55
C SER A 188 26.04 15.85 -3.80
N ALA A 189 26.47 14.59 -3.72
CA ALA A 189 26.33 13.63 -4.82
C ALA A 189 24.84 13.41 -5.13
N LYS A 190 24.50 13.48 -6.42
CA LYS A 190 23.15 13.15 -6.88
C LYS A 190 22.92 11.65 -6.74
N ALA A 191 21.67 11.26 -6.48
CA ALA A 191 21.27 9.87 -6.61
C ALA A 191 21.58 9.37 -8.03
N ASP A 192 22.11 8.15 -8.13
CA ASP A 192 22.30 7.49 -9.41
C ASP A 192 20.93 7.21 -10.04
N PRO A 193 20.59 7.82 -11.20
CA PRO A 193 19.31 7.61 -11.85
C PRO A 193 19.12 6.19 -12.38
N LEU A 194 20.17 5.37 -12.46
CA LEU A 194 20.10 3.96 -12.82
C LEU A 194 20.08 3.04 -11.60
N ALA A 195 20.09 3.58 -10.37
CA ALA A 195 19.86 2.80 -9.16
C ALA A 195 18.36 2.76 -8.83
N PRO A 196 17.86 1.66 -8.24
CA PRO A 196 16.45 1.56 -7.85
C PRO A 196 16.09 2.53 -6.74
N SER A 197 14.81 2.88 -6.65
CA SER A 197 14.28 3.79 -5.64
C SER A 197 14.46 3.23 -4.23
N GLY A 198 14.75 4.10 -3.26
CA GLY A 198 14.85 3.74 -1.84
C GLY A 198 13.57 3.08 -1.29
N SER A 199 12.41 3.36 -1.89
CA SER A 199 11.13 2.68 -1.56
C SER A 199 11.13 1.18 -1.87
N THR A 200 12.14 0.69 -2.59
CA THR A 200 12.33 -0.72 -2.96
C THR A 200 13.56 -1.33 -2.30
N ALA A 201 14.06 -0.73 -1.22
CA ALA A 201 15.28 -1.19 -0.55
C ALA A 201 15.15 -2.59 0.07
N VAL A 202 13.93 -3.09 0.31
CA VAL A 202 13.72 -4.42 0.90
C VAL A 202 14.30 -5.53 0.01
N GLY A 203 13.91 -5.58 -1.25
CA GLY A 203 14.46 -6.54 -2.21
C GLY A 203 15.74 -6.04 -2.87
N SER A 204 15.85 -4.74 -3.19
CA SER A 204 17.04 -4.24 -3.92
C SER A 204 18.31 -4.09 -3.08
N LEU A 205 18.21 -4.08 -1.75
CA LEU A 205 19.34 -3.88 -0.83
C LEU A 205 19.37 -4.89 0.32
N ILE A 206 18.28 -5.01 1.10
CA ILE A 206 18.27 -5.81 2.32
C ILE A 206 18.38 -7.31 2.00
N ALA A 207 17.58 -7.83 1.07
CA ALA A 207 17.61 -9.25 0.71
C ALA A 207 18.97 -9.73 0.12
N PRO A 208 19.65 -8.99 -0.79
CA PRO A 208 20.99 -9.35 -1.26
C PRO A 208 22.03 -9.40 -0.13
N LEU A 209 21.95 -8.49 0.85
CA LEU A 209 22.82 -8.50 2.04
C LEU A 209 22.56 -9.71 2.95
N LEU A 210 21.38 -10.32 2.87
CA LEU A 210 21.02 -11.56 3.58
C LEU A 210 21.41 -12.83 2.81
N GLY A 211 22.01 -12.69 1.63
CA GLY A 211 22.44 -13.81 0.81
C GLY A 211 21.36 -14.35 -0.13
N TYR A 212 20.32 -13.58 -0.41
CA TYR A 212 19.30 -13.93 -1.41
C TYR A 212 19.68 -13.40 -2.78
N ALA A 213 19.33 -14.14 -3.83
CA ALA A 213 19.15 -13.53 -5.14
C ALA A 213 17.81 -12.77 -5.14
N THR A 214 17.79 -11.56 -5.69
CA THR A 214 16.57 -10.78 -5.87
C THR A 214 16.26 -10.63 -7.35
N VAL A 215 15.00 -10.85 -7.73
CA VAL A 215 14.48 -10.39 -9.01
C VAL A 215 13.53 -9.22 -8.77
N SER A 216 13.94 -8.03 -9.20
CA SER A 216 13.13 -6.82 -9.12
C SER A 216 12.30 -6.69 -10.40
N VAL A 217 10.98 -6.72 -10.28
CA VAL A 217 10.04 -6.75 -11.41
C VAL A 217 9.37 -5.38 -11.52
N GLN A 218 9.59 -4.68 -12.64
CA GLN A 218 8.94 -3.41 -12.91
C GLN A 218 7.53 -3.64 -13.46
N ILE A 219 6.54 -2.96 -12.91
CA ILE A 219 5.15 -3.16 -13.34
C ILE A 219 4.91 -2.80 -14.81
N ARG A 220 3.96 -3.49 -15.44
CA ARG A 220 3.51 -3.27 -16.82
C ARG A 220 3.22 -1.81 -17.11
N GLY A 221 3.69 -1.35 -18.28
CA GLY A 221 3.48 0.01 -18.78
C GLY A 221 4.20 1.10 -18.00
N SER A 222 5.28 0.76 -17.28
CA SER A 222 6.11 1.73 -16.57
C SER A 222 7.60 1.42 -16.75
N GLY A 223 8.44 2.45 -16.69
CA GLY A 223 9.89 2.30 -16.92
C GLY A 223 10.17 1.65 -18.28
N CYS A 224 11.00 0.60 -18.31
CA CYS A 224 11.25 -0.18 -19.53
C CYS A 224 10.32 -1.40 -19.72
N SER A 225 9.31 -1.59 -18.86
CA SER A 225 8.31 -2.64 -19.06
C SER A 225 7.30 -2.24 -20.14
N GLY A 226 6.96 -3.18 -21.01
CA GLY A 226 5.97 -3.00 -22.06
C GLY A 226 4.54 -3.00 -21.54
N GLY A 227 3.58 -2.87 -22.45
CA GLY A 227 2.15 -2.82 -22.14
C GLY A 227 1.67 -1.42 -21.73
N ALA A 228 0.43 -1.33 -21.28
CA ALA A 228 -0.18 -0.10 -20.78
C ALA A 228 -0.34 -0.19 -19.27
N PHE A 229 -0.03 0.89 -18.55
CA PHE A 229 -0.20 0.93 -17.11
C PHE A 229 -1.67 1.01 -16.76
N ASP A 230 -2.10 0.09 -15.89
CA ASP A 230 -3.40 0.10 -15.27
C ASP A 230 -3.24 -0.38 -13.83
N LEU A 231 -3.55 0.49 -12.86
CA LEU A 231 -3.24 0.26 -11.45
C LEU A 231 -3.95 -0.99 -10.91
N PHE A 232 -3.28 -2.14 -10.93
CA PHE A 232 -3.86 -3.44 -10.63
C PHE A 232 -4.99 -3.87 -11.57
N GLY A 233 -4.88 -3.55 -12.86
CA GLY A 233 -5.62 -4.29 -13.89
C GLY A 233 -5.21 -5.77 -13.88
N LEU A 234 -6.07 -6.66 -14.39
CA LEU A 234 -5.81 -8.11 -14.32
C LEU A 234 -4.47 -8.52 -14.96
N PRO A 235 -4.03 -8.00 -16.12
CA PRO A 235 -2.72 -8.36 -16.68
C PRO A 235 -1.57 -8.11 -15.70
N THR A 236 -1.59 -6.98 -14.98
CA THR A 236 -0.58 -6.66 -13.97
C THR A 236 -0.56 -7.69 -12.83
N ILE A 237 -1.73 -8.16 -12.39
CA ILE A 237 -1.81 -9.19 -11.35
C ILE A 237 -1.18 -10.51 -11.83
N TYR A 238 -1.49 -10.92 -13.06
CA TYR A 238 -0.99 -12.16 -13.65
C TYR A 238 0.45 -12.09 -14.19
N ASP A 239 0.98 -10.91 -14.46
CA ASP A 239 2.41 -10.72 -14.69
C ASP A 239 3.21 -11.13 -13.45
N GLY A 240 2.69 -10.86 -12.26
CA GLY A 240 3.28 -11.33 -11.01
C GLY A 240 3.26 -12.86 -10.88
N TYR A 241 2.16 -13.53 -11.29
CA TYR A 241 2.11 -14.99 -11.40
C TYR A 241 3.18 -15.50 -12.38
N ASP A 242 3.23 -14.93 -13.58
CA ASP A 242 4.18 -15.36 -14.62
C ASP A 242 5.63 -15.09 -14.20
N ALA A 243 5.90 -14.02 -13.46
CA ALA A 243 7.20 -13.74 -12.88
C ALA A 243 7.62 -14.81 -11.85
N VAL A 244 6.72 -15.22 -10.95
CA VAL A 244 7.00 -16.31 -9.99
C VAL A 244 7.41 -17.58 -10.73
N GLU A 245 6.61 -18.00 -11.71
CA GLU A 245 6.85 -19.26 -12.44
C GLU A 245 8.12 -19.20 -13.32
N THR A 246 8.38 -18.06 -13.95
CA THR A 246 9.58 -17.89 -14.80
C THR A 246 10.87 -17.86 -13.98
N VAL A 247 10.87 -17.16 -12.84
CA VAL A 247 12.04 -17.08 -11.98
C VAL A 247 12.28 -18.43 -11.30
N ALA A 248 11.24 -19.08 -10.78
CA ALA A 248 11.35 -20.40 -10.16
C ALA A 248 11.91 -21.48 -11.11
N ALA A 249 11.68 -21.35 -12.42
CA ALA A 249 12.20 -22.26 -13.43
C ALA A 249 13.72 -22.15 -13.68
N GLN A 250 14.40 -21.15 -13.12
CA GLN A 250 15.82 -20.92 -13.37
C GLN A 250 16.71 -21.88 -12.56
N PRO A 251 17.80 -22.42 -13.15
CA PRO A 251 18.65 -23.42 -12.49
C PRO A 251 19.43 -22.89 -11.28
N TRP A 252 19.55 -21.58 -11.15
CA TRP A 252 20.22 -20.91 -10.04
C TRP A 252 19.26 -20.60 -8.88
N VAL A 253 17.97 -20.95 -8.96
CA VAL A 253 17.00 -20.80 -7.87
C VAL A 253 16.97 -22.07 -7.01
N ALA A 254 17.17 -21.90 -5.71
CA ALA A 254 17.12 -23.00 -4.76
C ALA A 254 15.71 -23.57 -4.69
N HIS A 255 15.63 -24.90 -4.69
CA HIS A 255 14.38 -25.66 -4.57
C HIS A 255 13.33 -25.38 -5.67
N ASN A 256 13.69 -24.63 -6.73
CA ASN A 256 12.77 -24.11 -7.74
C ASN A 256 11.57 -23.37 -7.10
N LYS A 257 11.82 -22.61 -6.03
CA LYS A 257 10.80 -21.79 -5.39
C LYS A 257 11.32 -20.40 -5.04
N VAL A 258 10.40 -19.44 -5.00
CA VAL A 258 10.72 -18.04 -4.69
C VAL A 258 9.81 -17.51 -3.58
N GLY A 259 10.33 -16.62 -2.74
CA GLY A 259 9.51 -15.79 -1.86
C GLY A 259 9.15 -14.47 -2.55
N MET A 260 8.20 -13.73 -1.98
CA MET A 260 8.02 -12.31 -2.32
C MET A 260 8.23 -11.42 -1.10
N VAL A 261 8.77 -10.23 -1.35
CA VAL A 261 9.12 -9.26 -0.32
C VAL A 261 8.80 -7.84 -0.77
N GLY A 262 8.68 -6.95 0.20
CA GLY A 262 8.62 -5.52 -0.05
C GLY A 262 7.60 -4.78 0.81
N ILE A 263 7.66 -3.47 0.70
CA ILE A 263 6.86 -2.51 1.47
C ILE A 263 5.96 -1.69 0.54
N SER A 264 4.82 -1.20 1.04
CA SER A 264 3.96 -0.28 0.29
C SER A 264 3.46 -0.92 -1.00
N TYR A 265 3.81 -0.37 -2.17
CA TYR A 265 3.56 -0.98 -3.47
C TYR A 265 3.98 -2.43 -3.57
N SER A 266 5.23 -2.69 -3.22
CA SER A 266 5.75 -4.05 -3.23
C SER A 266 5.07 -4.95 -2.18
N GLY A 267 4.50 -4.34 -1.13
CA GLY A 267 3.70 -5.03 -0.12
C GLY A 267 2.33 -5.46 -0.67
N PHE A 268 1.53 -4.55 -1.23
CA PHE A 268 0.19 -4.90 -1.72
C PHE A 268 0.21 -5.78 -2.98
N SER A 269 1.23 -5.66 -3.84
CA SER A 269 1.41 -6.57 -4.99
C SER A 269 1.40 -8.04 -4.56
N GLN A 270 1.94 -8.35 -3.37
CA GLN A 270 1.98 -9.71 -2.84
C GLN A 270 0.59 -10.28 -2.51
N LEU A 271 -0.36 -9.43 -2.11
CA LEU A 271 -1.72 -9.88 -1.82
C LEU A 271 -2.43 -10.35 -3.09
N PHE A 272 -2.25 -9.59 -4.18
CA PHE A 272 -2.75 -9.96 -5.50
C PHE A 272 -2.07 -11.22 -6.02
N VAL A 273 -0.74 -11.24 -6.08
CA VAL A 273 0.02 -12.37 -6.64
C VAL A 273 -0.21 -13.63 -5.81
N GLY A 274 -0.14 -13.55 -4.49
CA GLY A 274 -0.46 -14.67 -3.61
C GLY A 274 -1.86 -15.22 -3.83
N GLY A 275 -2.84 -14.34 -4.04
CA GLY A 275 -4.22 -14.72 -4.33
C GLY A 275 -4.41 -15.47 -5.65
N THR A 276 -3.47 -15.35 -6.60
CA THR A 276 -3.45 -16.16 -7.84
C THR A 276 -2.91 -17.59 -7.64
N ARG A 277 -2.36 -17.90 -6.46
CA ARG A 277 -1.76 -19.19 -6.07
C ARG A 277 -0.72 -19.74 -7.07
N PRO A 278 0.40 -19.02 -7.34
CA PRO A 278 1.47 -19.56 -8.18
C PRO A 278 2.08 -20.83 -7.55
N PRO A 279 2.15 -21.96 -8.27
CA PRO A 279 2.63 -23.23 -7.72
C PRO A 279 4.04 -23.19 -7.10
N HIS A 280 4.92 -22.30 -7.59
CA HIS A 280 6.30 -22.20 -7.11
C HIS A 280 6.53 -21.05 -6.11
N LEU A 281 5.47 -20.41 -5.64
CA LEU A 281 5.55 -19.45 -4.55
C LEU A 281 5.81 -20.19 -3.22
N ALA A 282 6.88 -19.82 -2.53
CA ALA A 282 7.28 -20.41 -1.25
C ALA A 282 6.59 -19.74 -0.06
N ALA A 283 6.60 -18.40 -0.04
CA ALA A 283 6.14 -17.59 1.08
C ALA A 283 5.98 -16.12 0.69
N LEU A 284 5.18 -15.39 1.47
CA LEU A 284 4.96 -13.95 1.33
C LEU A 284 5.39 -13.21 2.60
N ALA A 285 6.05 -12.06 2.44
CA ALA A 285 6.44 -11.21 3.57
C ALA A 285 6.07 -9.73 3.33
N PRO A 286 4.76 -9.41 3.19
CA PRO A 286 4.30 -8.07 2.86
C PRO A 286 4.34 -7.10 4.04
N MET A 287 4.78 -5.87 3.77
CA MET A 287 4.89 -4.81 4.77
C MET A 287 4.12 -3.56 4.34
N SER A 288 3.42 -2.91 5.28
CA SER A 288 2.66 -1.68 5.07
C SER A 288 1.75 -1.76 3.83
N VAL A 289 0.71 -2.58 3.92
CA VAL A 289 -0.24 -2.85 2.82
C VAL A 289 -1.53 -2.04 2.95
N THR A 290 -2.45 -2.25 2.02
CA THR A 290 -3.84 -1.81 2.09
C THR A 290 -4.77 -2.95 1.71
N ASP A 291 -6.01 -2.93 2.20
CA ASP A 291 -7.05 -3.93 1.94
C ASP A 291 -7.91 -3.59 0.71
N ASP A 292 -8.15 -2.30 0.44
CA ASP A 292 -9.08 -1.81 -0.59
C ASP A 292 -8.67 -0.41 -1.09
N LEU A 293 -8.54 -0.25 -2.42
CA LEU A 293 -8.13 1.02 -3.03
C LEU A 293 -9.21 2.12 -2.96
N TYR A 294 -10.49 1.75 -2.86
CA TYR A 294 -11.60 2.68 -2.68
C TYR A 294 -11.78 3.04 -1.20
N THR A 295 -12.12 2.09 -0.32
CA THR A 295 -12.48 2.43 1.07
C THR A 295 -11.28 2.71 1.95
N GLY A 296 -10.13 2.06 1.68
CA GLY A 296 -8.95 2.19 2.52
C GLY A 296 -8.21 3.52 2.32
N ILE A 297 -8.12 4.00 1.07
CA ILE A 297 -7.24 5.14 0.73
C ILE A 297 -7.94 6.19 -0.15
N GLY A 298 -8.58 5.78 -1.25
CA GLY A 298 -9.08 6.72 -2.27
C GLY A 298 -10.30 7.53 -1.83
N PHE A 299 -11.26 6.87 -1.21
CA PHE A 299 -12.57 7.39 -0.81
C PHE A 299 -12.99 6.85 0.58
N PRO A 300 -12.19 7.04 1.64
CA PRO A 300 -12.59 6.63 2.99
C PRO A 300 -13.93 7.27 3.36
N GLY A 301 -14.89 6.45 3.78
CA GLY A 301 -16.26 6.90 4.06
C GLY A 301 -17.07 7.38 2.85
N GLY A 302 -16.59 7.16 1.61
CA GLY A 302 -17.16 7.75 0.39
C GLY A 302 -16.69 9.18 0.10
N ILE A 303 -15.64 9.67 0.78
CA ILE A 303 -15.11 11.03 0.63
C ILE A 303 -13.73 10.95 -0.01
N GLN A 304 -13.55 11.63 -1.15
CA GLN A 304 -12.29 11.58 -1.89
C GLN A 304 -11.12 12.14 -1.06
N ASN A 305 -10.07 11.33 -0.89
CA ASN A 305 -8.79 11.74 -0.33
C ASN A 305 -7.98 12.49 -1.39
N THR A 306 -7.92 13.81 -1.28
CA THR A 306 -7.21 14.71 -2.19
C THR A 306 -5.76 14.98 -1.80
N GLY A 307 -5.31 14.42 -0.68
CA GLY A 307 -3.93 14.52 -0.20
C GLY A 307 -3.08 13.40 -0.80
N PHE A 308 -2.62 12.48 0.04
CA PHE A 308 -1.77 11.35 -0.34
C PHE A 308 -2.27 10.60 -1.59
N ALA A 309 -3.54 10.17 -1.64
CA ALA A 309 -4.04 9.34 -2.73
C ALA A 309 -3.92 10.04 -4.10
N LYS A 310 -4.32 11.31 -4.18
CA LYS A 310 -4.22 12.13 -5.40
C LYS A 310 -2.76 12.42 -5.76
N GLY A 311 -1.91 12.76 -4.78
CA GLY A 311 -0.49 13.00 -5.00
C GLY A 311 0.20 11.76 -5.57
N TRP A 312 0.01 10.62 -4.91
CA TRP A 312 0.60 9.35 -5.29
C TRP A 312 0.15 8.88 -6.69
N ILE A 313 -1.15 8.96 -7.02
CA ILE A 313 -1.61 8.54 -8.37
C ILE A 313 -1.12 9.51 -9.46
N THR A 314 -0.89 10.79 -9.12
CA THR A 314 -0.28 11.76 -10.05
C THR A 314 1.13 11.33 -10.40
N GLU A 315 1.92 10.92 -9.40
CA GLU A 315 3.27 10.39 -9.64
C GLU A 315 3.23 9.10 -10.47
N ARG A 316 2.37 8.14 -10.14
CA ARG A 316 2.26 6.89 -10.92
C ARG A 316 1.85 7.12 -12.38
N LYS A 317 0.96 8.09 -12.61
CA LYS A 317 0.61 8.54 -13.97
C LYS A 317 1.82 9.09 -14.72
N ASN A 318 2.65 9.90 -14.05
CA ASN A 318 3.87 10.45 -14.66
C ASN A 318 4.91 9.35 -14.95
N ASP A 319 5.04 8.39 -14.03
CA ASP A 319 5.95 7.24 -14.16
C ASP A 319 5.59 6.31 -15.33
N ALA A 320 4.29 6.25 -15.68
CA ALA A 320 3.73 5.45 -16.77
C ALA A 320 3.71 6.15 -18.13
N MET A 321 4.12 7.42 -18.22
CA MET A 321 4.25 8.08 -19.52
C MET A 321 5.40 7.45 -20.32
N ALA A 322 5.26 7.43 -21.64
CA ALA A 322 6.32 6.96 -22.53
C ALA A 322 7.59 7.81 -22.42
N ALA A 323 8.75 7.16 -22.34
CA ALA A 323 10.05 7.78 -22.51
C ALA A 323 10.37 8.00 -24.01
N PRO A 324 11.12 9.06 -24.38
CA PRO A 324 11.82 10.01 -23.50
C PRO A 324 10.99 11.22 -23.04
N GLU A 325 9.80 11.47 -23.60
CA GLU A 325 9.00 12.67 -23.30
C GLU A 325 8.54 12.72 -21.83
N GLY A 326 8.26 11.55 -21.25
CA GLY A 326 7.84 11.35 -19.86
C GLY A 326 8.38 10.04 -19.29
N GLY A 327 7.78 9.56 -18.22
CA GLY A 327 8.14 8.27 -17.63
C GLY A 327 9.29 8.36 -16.64
N GLN A 328 9.62 7.19 -16.09
CA GLN A 328 10.67 7.07 -15.09
C GLN A 328 12.04 7.46 -15.66
N PRO A 329 12.89 8.19 -14.91
CA PRO A 329 14.16 8.73 -15.41
C PRO A 329 15.13 7.68 -15.97
N TRP A 330 15.16 6.48 -15.39
CA TRP A 330 16.07 5.42 -15.83
C TRP A 330 15.74 4.89 -17.22
N ALA A 331 14.45 4.82 -17.59
CA ALA A 331 14.03 4.39 -18.92
C ALA A 331 14.47 5.40 -19.98
N LYS A 332 14.32 6.70 -19.70
CA LYS A 332 14.84 7.77 -20.57
C LYS A 332 16.32 7.60 -20.81
N LEU A 333 17.08 7.42 -19.74
CA LEU A 333 18.53 7.31 -19.80
C LEU A 333 19.00 6.06 -20.56
N LEU A 334 18.35 4.91 -20.38
CA LEU A 334 18.68 3.70 -21.13
C LEU A 334 18.39 3.84 -22.63
N ILE A 335 17.26 4.45 -22.99
CA ILE A 335 16.93 4.74 -24.39
C ILE A 335 17.94 5.71 -25.00
N GLU A 336 18.32 6.77 -24.28
CA GLU A 336 19.38 7.70 -24.70
C GLU A 336 20.74 7.01 -24.88
N GLN A 337 21.00 5.96 -24.10
CA GLN A 337 22.21 5.13 -24.19
C GLN A 337 22.11 4.03 -25.27
N GLY A 338 20.99 3.92 -25.98
CA GLY A 338 20.81 3.00 -27.11
C GLY A 338 20.12 1.66 -26.77
N ASP A 339 19.39 1.56 -25.66
CA ASP A 339 18.55 0.40 -25.38
C ASP A 339 17.29 0.41 -26.26
N GLU A 340 17.40 -0.22 -27.45
CA GLU A 340 16.30 -0.33 -28.40
C GLU A 340 15.15 -1.23 -27.88
N GLN A 341 15.41 -2.14 -26.93
CA GLN A 341 14.35 -2.99 -26.37
C GLN A 341 13.48 -2.19 -25.38
N CYS A 342 14.10 -1.40 -24.50
CA CYS A 342 13.38 -0.46 -23.64
C CYS A 342 12.50 0.48 -24.47
N LYS A 343 13.04 0.98 -25.58
CA LYS A 343 12.32 1.86 -26.52
C LYS A 343 11.15 1.15 -27.20
N ALA A 344 11.33 -0.08 -27.67
CA ALA A 344 10.25 -0.87 -28.27
C ALA A 344 9.11 -1.12 -27.28
N ASN A 345 9.44 -1.34 -26.01
CA ASN A 345 8.46 -1.55 -24.94
C ASN A 345 7.59 -0.32 -24.65
N GLN A 346 7.97 0.89 -25.07
CA GLN A 346 7.17 2.09 -24.82
C GLN A 346 5.86 2.15 -25.63
N VAL A 347 5.71 1.34 -26.70
CA VAL A 347 4.67 1.52 -27.72
C VAL A 347 3.23 1.56 -27.18
N LEU A 348 2.93 0.83 -26.10
CA LEU A 348 1.60 0.79 -25.48
C LEU A 348 1.43 1.79 -24.30
N HIS A 349 2.47 2.51 -23.90
CA HIS A 349 2.42 3.41 -22.73
C HIS A 349 1.41 4.53 -22.89
N GLY A 350 1.20 5.01 -24.13
CA GLY A 350 0.20 6.04 -24.44
C GLY A 350 -1.25 5.62 -24.19
N GLN A 351 -1.51 4.32 -23.99
CA GLN A 351 -2.82 3.77 -23.68
C GLN A 351 -3.08 3.61 -22.18
N ALA A 352 -2.15 4.01 -21.29
CA ALA A 352 -2.30 3.90 -19.84
C ALA A 352 -3.63 4.50 -19.33
N GLN A 353 -4.25 3.83 -18.36
CA GLN A 353 -5.50 4.29 -17.74
C GLN A 353 -5.26 5.57 -16.92
N ASP A 354 -6.10 6.59 -17.12
CA ASP A 354 -5.99 7.85 -16.41
C ASP A 354 -6.65 7.76 -15.02
N GLY A 355 -5.90 7.24 -14.05
CA GLY A 355 -6.36 7.09 -12.66
C GLY A 355 -6.85 8.41 -12.02
N LEU A 356 -6.28 9.57 -12.41
CA LEU A 356 -6.75 10.87 -11.93
C LEU A 356 -8.13 11.22 -12.48
N LYS A 357 -8.36 10.94 -13.78
CA LYS A 357 -9.66 11.13 -14.40
C LYS A 357 -10.69 10.21 -13.74
N ILE A 358 -10.38 8.92 -13.62
CA ILE A 358 -11.22 7.92 -12.95
C ILE A 358 -11.61 8.42 -11.55
N MET A 359 -10.63 8.79 -10.72
CA MET A 359 -10.88 9.30 -9.37
C MET A 359 -11.72 10.60 -9.36
N SER A 360 -11.61 11.46 -10.38
CA SER A 360 -12.37 12.71 -10.43
C SER A 360 -13.85 12.52 -10.80
N GLU A 361 -14.17 11.42 -11.48
CA GLU A 361 -15.50 11.07 -11.98
C GLU A 361 -16.26 10.14 -11.01
N LEU A 362 -15.55 9.48 -10.10
CA LEU A 362 -16.16 8.62 -9.08
C LEU A 362 -16.79 9.44 -7.95
N GLU A 363 -18.10 9.26 -7.77
CA GLU A 363 -18.81 9.65 -6.55
C GLU A 363 -19.06 8.42 -5.66
N PHE A 364 -19.48 7.31 -6.26
CA PHE A 364 -19.80 6.04 -5.62
C PHE A 364 -18.81 4.95 -6.04
N ARG A 365 -18.75 3.85 -5.28
CA ARG A 365 -17.97 2.67 -5.64
C ARG A 365 -18.55 2.07 -6.92
N ASP A 366 -17.73 1.99 -7.95
CA ASP A 366 -18.05 1.23 -9.16
C ASP A 366 -17.76 -0.26 -8.92
N PRO A 367 -18.79 -1.13 -8.93
CA PRO A 367 -18.60 -2.54 -8.63
C PRO A 367 -17.85 -3.31 -9.73
N VAL A 368 -17.76 -2.80 -10.95
CA VAL A 368 -16.99 -3.41 -12.04
C VAL A 368 -15.52 -3.02 -11.90
N LEU A 369 -15.24 -1.72 -11.78
CA LEU A 369 -13.86 -1.21 -11.67
C LEU A 369 -13.11 -1.78 -10.46
N PHE A 370 -13.75 -1.87 -9.30
CA PHE A 370 -13.12 -2.33 -8.06
C PHE A 370 -13.23 -3.83 -7.80
N LYS A 371 -13.89 -4.58 -8.70
CA LYS A 371 -14.09 -6.04 -8.54
C LYS A 371 -12.78 -6.77 -8.31
N ASP A 372 -11.79 -6.52 -9.17
CA ASP A 372 -10.51 -7.21 -9.13
C ASP A 372 -9.39 -6.32 -8.53
N ARG A 373 -9.71 -5.09 -8.10
CA ARG A 373 -8.76 -4.11 -7.51
C ARG A 373 -8.85 -3.98 -5.99
N THR A 374 -9.39 -5.00 -5.33
CA THR A 374 -9.54 -5.06 -3.87
C THR A 374 -8.54 -6.08 -3.31
N PRO A 375 -7.37 -5.66 -2.81
CA PRO A 375 -6.34 -6.58 -2.31
C PRO A 375 -6.84 -7.64 -1.31
N ALA A 376 -7.77 -7.28 -0.42
CA ALA A 376 -8.33 -8.20 0.58
C ALA A 376 -9.07 -9.39 -0.04
N ASP A 377 -9.77 -9.19 -1.16
CA ASP A 377 -10.49 -10.26 -1.85
C ASP A 377 -9.52 -11.31 -2.42
N TRP A 378 -8.34 -10.87 -2.85
CA TRP A 378 -7.25 -11.76 -3.28
C TRP A 378 -6.51 -12.39 -2.11
N ALA A 379 -6.26 -11.63 -1.04
CA ALA A 379 -5.56 -12.10 0.14
C ALA A 379 -6.26 -13.31 0.79
N ALA A 380 -7.59 -13.35 0.72
CA ALA A 380 -8.40 -14.48 1.20
C ALA A 380 -8.10 -15.82 0.49
N ASN A 381 -7.44 -15.78 -0.67
CA ASN A 381 -7.07 -16.97 -1.41
C ASN A 381 -5.65 -17.47 -1.09
N ILE A 382 -4.85 -16.76 -0.30
CA ILE A 382 -3.45 -17.11 -0.03
C ILE A 382 -3.37 -18.39 0.82
N ASP A 383 -2.61 -19.37 0.35
CA ASP A 383 -2.42 -20.68 0.97
C ASP A 383 -0.95 -21.03 1.27
N VAL A 384 -0.04 -20.06 1.10
CA VAL A 384 1.39 -20.17 1.45
C VAL A 384 1.70 -19.49 2.79
N PRO A 385 2.79 -19.88 3.49
CA PRO A 385 3.27 -19.16 4.66
C PRO A 385 3.34 -17.65 4.41
N THR A 386 2.81 -16.86 5.36
CA THR A 386 2.70 -15.41 5.20
C THR A 386 3.06 -14.67 6.49
N PHE A 387 4.00 -13.72 6.39
CA PHE A 387 4.38 -12.80 7.48
C PHE A 387 4.00 -11.37 7.11
N ILE A 388 2.87 -10.88 7.63
CA ILE A 388 2.33 -9.56 7.31
C ILE A 388 2.63 -8.55 8.41
N VAL A 389 3.04 -7.35 8.02
CA VAL A 389 3.39 -6.25 8.93
C VAL A 389 2.64 -4.98 8.55
N GLY A 390 2.08 -4.26 9.52
CA GLY A 390 1.50 -2.95 9.26
C GLY A 390 1.36 -2.04 10.48
N GLY A 391 1.43 -0.74 10.21
CA GLY A 391 1.24 0.32 11.21
C GLY A 391 -0.23 0.68 11.39
N VAL A 392 -0.63 1.07 12.61
CA VAL A 392 -1.99 1.55 12.89
C VAL A 392 -2.12 3.08 12.91
N GLN A 393 -1.04 3.81 12.64
CA GLN A 393 -1.07 5.26 12.38
C GLN A 393 -0.44 5.66 11.04
N ASP A 394 -0.07 4.67 10.21
CA ASP A 394 0.60 4.82 8.92
C ASP A 394 0.09 6.06 8.16
N GLU A 395 0.94 7.06 7.99
CA GLU A 395 0.58 8.37 7.44
C GLU A 395 0.08 8.29 5.99
N GLN A 396 0.46 7.23 5.27
CA GLN A 396 0.18 7.02 3.85
C GLN A 396 -1.07 6.18 3.66
N LEU A 397 -1.08 4.96 4.22
CA LEU A 397 -2.09 3.93 3.96
C LEU A 397 -3.10 3.76 5.11
N ASN A 398 -2.81 4.32 6.29
CA ASN A 398 -3.59 4.18 7.51
C ASN A 398 -3.75 2.69 7.95
N SER A 399 -4.59 2.43 8.95
CA SER A 399 -4.73 1.12 9.60
C SER A 399 -5.77 0.18 8.98
N HIS A 400 -6.44 0.62 7.91
CA HIS A 400 -7.56 -0.11 7.31
C HIS A 400 -7.12 -1.45 6.69
N TRP A 401 -5.81 -1.66 6.48
CA TRP A 401 -5.22 -2.94 6.10
C TRP A 401 -5.60 -4.11 7.03
N ILE A 402 -5.89 -3.84 8.31
CA ILE A 402 -6.36 -4.84 9.28
C ILE A 402 -7.63 -5.55 8.79
N GLU A 403 -8.45 -4.90 7.96
CA GLU A 403 -9.65 -5.49 7.38
C GLU A 403 -9.36 -6.69 6.48
N ALA A 404 -8.20 -6.72 5.82
CA ALA A 404 -7.76 -7.85 5.01
C ALA A 404 -7.51 -9.12 5.83
N LEU A 405 -7.15 -8.98 7.11
CA LEU A 405 -6.76 -10.12 7.97
C LEU A 405 -7.88 -11.12 8.16
N SER A 406 -9.14 -10.67 8.17
CA SER A 406 -10.31 -11.55 8.34
C SER A 406 -10.35 -12.68 7.32
N GLY A 407 -9.96 -12.41 6.06
CA GLY A 407 -9.90 -13.41 5.00
C GLY A 407 -8.68 -14.32 5.07
N MET A 408 -7.64 -13.95 5.82
CA MET A 408 -6.35 -14.67 5.85
C MET A 408 -6.23 -15.64 7.02
N THR A 409 -7.02 -15.46 8.07
CA THR A 409 -6.87 -16.17 9.36
C THR A 409 -7.10 -17.69 9.31
N ASP A 410 -7.68 -18.21 8.22
CA ASP A 410 -7.79 -19.65 7.98
C ASP A 410 -6.44 -20.30 7.61
N ASN A 411 -5.43 -19.50 7.25
CA ASN A 411 -4.07 -19.99 7.00
C ASN A 411 -3.33 -20.24 8.33
N PRO A 412 -2.95 -21.49 8.66
CA PRO A 412 -2.28 -21.82 9.91
C PRO A 412 -0.83 -21.31 9.97
N ASP A 413 -0.23 -20.99 8.82
CA ASP A 413 1.11 -20.41 8.70
C ASP A 413 1.00 -18.89 8.42
N LEU A 414 0.10 -18.20 9.14
CA LEU A 414 -0.03 -16.75 9.13
C LEU A 414 0.57 -16.14 10.41
N TRP A 415 1.45 -15.16 10.25
CA TRP A 415 1.98 -14.36 11.34
C TRP A 415 1.81 -12.88 11.05
N ILE A 416 1.30 -12.15 12.04
CA ILE A 416 0.90 -10.75 11.95
C ILE A 416 1.74 -9.95 12.93
N THR A 417 2.33 -8.86 12.46
CA THR A 417 2.96 -7.85 13.31
C THR A 417 2.26 -6.50 13.14
N ILE A 418 1.65 -6.02 14.22
CA ILE A 418 0.96 -4.72 14.29
C ILE A 418 1.83 -3.77 15.12
N TYR A 419 1.92 -2.50 14.74
CA TYR A 419 2.63 -1.50 15.54
C TYR A 419 1.95 -0.14 15.48
N ASN A 420 2.08 0.70 16.51
CA ASN A 420 1.78 2.13 16.36
C ASN A 420 2.97 2.84 15.69
N GLY A 421 2.75 3.68 14.68
CA GLY A 421 3.86 4.32 13.98
C GLY A 421 3.58 4.73 12.54
N MET A 422 4.65 5.10 11.86
CA MET A 422 4.69 5.61 10.48
C MET A 422 4.93 4.49 9.45
N HIS A 423 4.76 4.81 8.18
CA HIS A 423 4.80 3.86 7.07
C HIS A 423 6.10 3.03 7.02
N ASN A 424 7.25 3.68 7.16
CA ASN A 424 8.57 3.04 7.09
C ASN A 424 8.99 2.34 8.39
N ASP A 425 8.25 2.51 9.49
CA ASP A 425 8.59 1.86 10.77
C ASP A 425 8.41 0.33 10.70
N ALA A 426 7.76 -0.19 9.66
CA ALA A 426 7.75 -1.62 9.37
C ALA A 426 9.18 -2.19 9.21
N LEU A 427 10.15 -1.36 8.80
CA LEU A 427 11.56 -1.72 8.67
C LEU A 427 12.35 -1.56 9.98
N ALA A 428 11.66 -1.43 11.12
CA ALA A 428 12.33 -1.32 12.41
C ALA A 428 13.12 -2.62 12.74
N PRO A 429 14.29 -2.53 13.40
CA PRO A 429 15.17 -3.67 13.65
C PRO A 429 14.51 -4.89 14.31
N GLN A 430 13.63 -4.68 15.29
CA GLN A 430 12.88 -5.75 15.95
C GLN A 430 11.91 -6.48 15.03
N ILE A 431 11.36 -5.80 14.02
CA ILE A 431 10.50 -6.40 13.01
C ILE A 431 11.36 -7.14 11.98
N LEU A 432 12.44 -6.49 11.51
CA LEU A 432 13.36 -7.07 10.54
C LEU A 432 13.97 -8.38 11.02
N THR A 433 14.30 -8.52 12.30
CA THR A 433 14.84 -9.78 12.84
C THR A 433 13.86 -10.95 12.63
N ARG A 434 12.57 -10.76 12.94
CA ARG A 434 11.52 -11.78 12.77
C ARG A 434 11.19 -12.02 11.30
N TRP A 435 11.25 -10.98 10.47
CA TRP A 435 11.13 -11.09 9.02
C TRP A 435 12.26 -11.91 8.39
N ILE A 436 13.51 -11.73 8.85
CA ILE A 436 14.67 -12.55 8.44
C ILE A 436 14.45 -14.01 8.86
N GLU A 437 14.02 -14.24 10.11
CA GLU A 437 13.70 -15.59 10.60
C GLU A 437 12.67 -16.28 9.69
N PHE A 438 11.59 -15.58 9.35
CA PHE A 438 10.56 -16.10 8.46
C PHE A 438 11.13 -16.45 7.07
N LEU A 439 11.88 -15.55 6.43
CA LEU A 439 12.44 -15.82 5.10
C LEU A 439 13.46 -16.97 5.12
N ASP A 440 14.30 -17.06 6.16
CA ASP A 440 15.27 -18.13 6.26
C ASP A 440 14.57 -19.50 6.39
N LEU A 441 13.48 -19.54 7.17
CA LEU A 441 12.71 -20.77 7.40
C LEU A 441 11.83 -21.17 6.22
N PHE A 442 11.15 -20.24 5.55
CA PHE A 442 10.09 -20.57 4.58
C PHE A 442 10.48 -20.32 3.12
N VAL A 443 11.54 -19.54 2.87
CA VAL A 443 12.08 -19.34 1.51
C VAL A 443 13.43 -20.03 1.35
N ALA A 444 14.36 -19.83 2.28
CA ALA A 444 15.74 -20.34 2.12
C ALA A 444 15.98 -21.75 2.66
N ASP A 445 14.99 -22.35 3.33
CA ASP A 445 15.09 -23.71 3.90
C ASP A 445 16.35 -23.89 4.78
N ARG A 446 16.64 -22.90 5.64
CA ARG A 446 17.84 -22.89 6.50
C ARG A 446 17.55 -22.38 7.92
N VAL A 447 18.40 -22.77 8.87
CA VAL A 447 18.34 -22.22 10.24
C VAL A 447 18.63 -20.71 10.17
N PRO A 448 17.79 -19.85 10.78
CA PRO A 448 17.94 -18.40 10.69
C PRO A 448 19.29 -17.88 11.17
N ASN A 449 19.85 -16.94 10.40
CA ASN A 449 21.07 -16.25 10.81
C ASN A 449 21.15 -14.85 10.22
N VAL A 450 21.26 -13.85 11.10
CA VAL A 450 21.51 -12.46 10.70
C VAL A 450 23.02 -12.25 10.46
N PRO A 451 23.44 -11.80 9.27
CA PRO A 451 24.84 -11.52 8.97
C PRO A 451 25.43 -10.42 9.88
N GLY A 452 26.69 -10.60 10.31
CA GLY A 452 27.38 -9.67 11.21
C GLY A 452 27.51 -8.25 10.65
N ASP A 453 27.81 -8.13 9.35
CA ASP A 453 27.94 -6.83 8.69
C ASP A 453 26.59 -6.10 8.63
N LEU A 454 25.49 -6.82 8.40
CA LEU A 454 24.14 -6.26 8.43
C LEU A 454 23.79 -5.77 9.83
N MET A 455 24.07 -6.54 10.88
CA MET A 455 23.86 -6.11 12.26
C MET A 455 24.62 -4.83 12.60
N ALA A 456 25.82 -4.65 12.04
CA ALA A 456 26.65 -3.48 12.29
C ALA A 456 26.12 -2.19 11.63
N ILE A 457 25.43 -2.29 10.48
CA ILE A 457 24.97 -1.12 9.70
C ILE A 457 23.47 -0.85 9.84
N ALA A 458 22.66 -1.85 10.21
CA ALA A 458 21.20 -1.76 10.19
C ALA A 458 20.66 -0.63 11.08
N GLY A 459 21.18 -0.45 12.29
CA GLY A 459 20.71 0.64 13.18
C GLY A 459 20.95 2.04 12.58
N VAL A 460 22.04 2.22 11.83
CA VAL A 460 22.33 3.48 11.11
C VAL A 460 21.36 3.67 9.95
N LEU A 461 21.13 2.62 9.15
CA LEU A 461 20.17 2.66 8.04
C LEU A 461 18.74 2.93 8.53
N SER A 462 18.31 2.28 9.62
CA SER A 462 17.00 2.52 10.23
C SER A 462 16.89 3.94 10.79
N GLN A 463 17.95 4.49 11.39
CA GLN A 463 17.95 5.86 11.87
C GLN A 463 17.83 6.88 10.72
N GLU A 464 18.55 6.65 9.61
CA GLU A 464 18.48 7.51 8.43
C GLU A 464 17.09 7.44 7.77
N ALA A 465 16.53 6.24 7.63
CA ALA A 465 15.23 6.02 7.00
C ALA A 465 14.05 6.57 7.82
N SER A 466 14.15 6.56 9.15
CA SER A 466 13.05 6.91 10.07
C SER A 466 13.20 8.27 10.78
N GLY A 467 14.36 8.92 10.62
CA GLY A 467 14.74 10.13 11.35
C GLY A 467 14.87 9.94 12.88
N ALA A 468 14.88 8.70 13.37
CA ALA A 468 14.71 8.40 14.78
C ALA A 468 15.77 7.45 15.36
N PRO A 469 16.02 7.51 16.67
CA PRO A 469 16.89 6.55 17.33
C PRO A 469 16.40 5.12 17.08
N ALA A 470 17.29 4.28 16.56
CA ALA A 470 17.03 2.87 16.30
C ALA A 470 18.02 2.01 17.08
N GLU A 471 17.54 0.85 17.52
CA GLU A 471 18.41 -0.16 18.12
C GLU A 471 19.24 -0.88 17.06
N PRO A 472 20.38 -1.47 17.43
CA PRO A 472 21.07 -2.40 16.54
C PRO A 472 20.18 -3.60 16.24
N LEU A 473 20.20 -4.07 14.99
CA LEU A 473 19.61 -5.34 14.62
C LEU A 473 20.26 -6.48 15.42
N GLN A 474 19.45 -7.38 15.95
CA GLN A 474 19.90 -8.47 16.82
C GLN A 474 20.08 -9.76 16.01
N GLN A 475 20.90 -10.67 16.53
CA GLN A 475 20.96 -12.03 16.01
C GLN A 475 19.63 -12.75 16.30
N SER A 476 19.21 -13.62 15.38
CA SER A 476 18.03 -14.46 15.55
C SER A 476 18.15 -15.32 16.81
N LYS A 477 17.04 -15.43 17.56
CA LYS A 477 16.94 -16.37 18.69
C LYS A 477 16.98 -17.83 18.24
N LEU A 478 16.63 -18.09 16.97
CA LEU A 478 16.61 -19.41 16.36
C LEU A 478 17.97 -19.85 15.82
N SER A 479 18.96 -18.94 15.76
CA SER A 479 20.30 -19.22 15.24
C SER A 479 21.08 -20.32 16.00
N SER A 480 20.66 -20.62 17.23
CA SER A 480 21.26 -21.64 18.09
C SER A 480 20.56 -23.01 18.03
N MET A 481 19.46 -23.12 17.30
CA MET A 481 18.71 -24.38 17.17
C MET A 481 19.54 -25.44 16.46
N ALA A 482 19.39 -26.70 16.87
CA ALA A 482 20.21 -27.80 16.37
C ALA A 482 19.79 -28.24 14.96
N SER A 483 18.58 -27.91 14.53
CA SER A 483 18.04 -28.26 13.22
C SER A 483 17.04 -27.24 12.68
N LEU A 484 16.81 -27.29 11.37
CA LEU A 484 15.77 -26.49 10.70
C LEU A 484 14.36 -26.88 11.17
N GLU A 485 14.11 -28.16 11.42
CA GLU A 485 12.82 -28.64 11.91
C GLU A 485 12.51 -28.04 13.28
N GLU A 486 13.46 -28.09 14.21
CA GLU A 486 13.36 -27.45 15.52
C GLU A 486 13.14 -25.93 15.41
N ALA A 487 13.85 -25.26 14.49
CA ALA A 487 13.67 -23.83 14.27
C ALA A 487 12.27 -23.48 13.70
N ARG A 488 11.74 -24.29 12.77
CA ARG A 488 10.38 -24.13 12.23
C ARG A 488 9.31 -24.39 13.28
N GLU A 489 9.47 -25.42 14.09
CA GLU A 489 8.56 -25.72 15.20
C GLU A 489 8.55 -24.58 16.23
N ALA A 490 9.74 -24.06 16.58
CA ALA A 490 9.86 -22.93 17.49
C ALA A 490 9.19 -21.66 16.94
N PHE A 491 9.31 -21.37 15.65
CA PHE A 491 8.65 -20.24 15.01
C PHE A 491 7.13 -20.42 14.91
N ARG A 492 6.66 -21.63 14.55
CA ARG A 492 5.22 -21.97 14.52
C ARG A 492 4.56 -21.98 15.89
N ALA A 493 5.33 -22.18 16.95
CA ALA A 493 4.84 -22.08 18.32
C ALA A 493 4.67 -20.62 18.79
N GLU A 494 5.12 -19.63 18.02
CA GLU A 494 4.88 -18.23 18.34
C GLU A 494 3.41 -17.84 18.11
N PRO A 495 2.88 -16.87 18.88
CA PRO A 495 1.55 -16.33 18.65
C PRO A 495 1.37 -15.80 17.22
N MET A 496 0.17 -16.03 16.68
CA MET A 496 -0.24 -15.53 15.36
C MET A 496 -0.06 -14.01 15.27
N VAL A 497 -0.44 -13.27 16.32
CA VAL A 497 -0.40 -11.81 16.33
C VAL A 497 0.58 -11.31 17.38
N THR A 498 1.51 -10.45 16.96
CA THR A 498 2.38 -9.66 17.83
C THR A 498 2.07 -8.18 17.63
N VAL A 499 1.78 -7.48 18.71
CA VAL A 499 1.51 -6.03 18.71
C VAL A 499 2.60 -5.30 19.47
N LEU A 500 3.31 -4.42 18.77
CA LEU A 500 4.30 -3.50 19.33
C LEU A 500 3.58 -2.21 19.74
N LEU A 501 3.44 -2.01 21.06
CA LEU A 501 2.66 -0.90 21.62
C LEU A 501 3.57 0.16 22.23
N ASP A 502 3.10 1.40 22.22
CA ASP A 502 3.83 2.58 22.65
C ASP A 502 5.21 2.73 21.99
N VAL A 503 5.32 2.38 20.71
CA VAL A 503 6.51 2.63 19.90
C VAL A 503 6.84 4.12 19.95
N GLY A 504 8.06 4.43 20.33
CA GLY A 504 8.51 5.80 20.63
C GLY A 504 8.84 6.04 22.10
N SER A 505 8.42 5.14 22.99
CA SER A 505 8.66 5.24 24.43
C SER A 505 9.77 4.33 24.96
N GLY A 506 10.47 3.62 24.07
CA GLY A 506 11.54 2.71 24.43
C GLY A 506 12.80 3.40 25.01
N PRO A 507 13.77 2.59 25.48
CA PRO A 507 14.92 3.07 26.27
C PRO A 507 15.88 3.99 25.52
N LEU A 508 15.87 4.00 24.18
CA LEU A 508 16.68 4.93 23.38
C LEU A 508 16.14 6.38 23.37
N GLY A 509 15.00 6.62 24.02
CA GLY A 509 14.41 7.93 24.21
C GLY A 509 13.22 8.22 23.29
N PRO A 510 12.66 9.44 23.39
CA PRO A 510 11.47 9.85 22.66
C PRO A 510 11.55 9.62 21.16
N GLY A 511 10.50 9.03 20.60
CA GLY A 511 10.38 8.77 19.17
C GLY A 511 11.17 7.58 18.66
N SER A 512 11.88 6.85 19.53
CA SER A 512 12.65 5.67 19.14
C SER A 512 11.78 4.59 18.46
N LEU A 513 12.38 3.77 17.62
CA LEU A 513 11.66 2.67 16.96
C LEU A 513 11.25 1.53 17.90
N GLN A 514 11.59 1.62 19.18
CA GLN A 514 11.35 0.58 20.18
C GLN A 514 9.95 0.71 20.80
N PRO A 515 9.23 -0.40 21.00
CA PRO A 515 8.00 -0.41 21.77
C PRO A 515 8.25 -0.14 23.26
N GLY A 516 7.23 0.40 23.94
CA GLY A 516 7.20 0.42 25.40
C GLY A 516 6.90 -0.98 25.98
N TYR A 517 6.05 -1.74 25.29
CA TYR A 517 5.75 -3.14 25.61
C TYR A 517 5.18 -3.90 24.40
N VAL A 518 5.11 -5.21 24.52
CA VAL A 518 4.56 -6.11 23.49
C VAL A 518 3.33 -6.81 24.03
N GLN A 519 2.28 -6.91 23.22
CA GLN A 519 1.10 -7.72 23.46
C GLN A 519 1.00 -8.79 22.38
N THR A 520 0.51 -9.99 22.71
CA THR A 520 0.34 -11.08 21.74
C THR A 520 -1.08 -11.64 21.77
N PHE A 521 -1.52 -12.20 20.65
CA PHE A 521 -2.77 -12.96 20.51
C PHE A 521 -2.55 -14.20 19.66
N ASP A 522 -3.23 -15.29 20.00
CA ASP A 522 -3.18 -16.55 19.25
C ASP A 522 -4.14 -16.57 18.06
N SER A 523 -5.04 -15.58 17.96
CA SER A 523 -6.02 -15.44 16.88
C SER A 523 -6.25 -13.97 16.54
N TRP A 524 -6.70 -13.72 15.31
CA TRP A 524 -7.28 -12.44 14.92
C TRP A 524 -8.73 -12.64 14.40
N PRO A 525 -9.72 -11.87 14.89
CA PRO A 525 -9.66 -11.00 16.06
C PRO A 525 -9.30 -11.76 17.37
N PRO A 526 -8.90 -11.05 18.45
CA PRO A 526 -8.69 -11.69 19.74
C PRO A 526 -9.94 -12.44 20.24
N ALA A 527 -9.77 -13.65 20.79
CA ALA A 527 -10.89 -14.52 21.16
C ALA A 527 -11.83 -13.96 22.24
N ASN A 528 -11.34 -13.05 23.08
CA ASN A 528 -12.03 -12.39 24.19
C ASN A 528 -12.50 -10.97 23.83
N LEU A 529 -12.73 -10.68 22.55
CA LEU A 529 -13.24 -9.40 22.08
C LEU A 529 -14.73 -9.23 22.41
N GLN A 530 -15.10 -8.08 22.98
CA GLN A 530 -16.47 -7.72 23.32
C GLN A 530 -16.80 -6.32 22.80
N ALA A 531 -17.98 -6.18 22.19
CA ALA A 531 -18.51 -4.87 21.83
C ALA A 531 -19.01 -4.14 23.08
N LYS A 532 -18.45 -2.97 23.37
CA LYS A 532 -18.89 -2.12 24.48
C LYS A 532 -19.43 -0.79 23.98
N SER A 533 -20.68 -0.50 24.28
CA SER A 533 -21.32 0.78 23.95
C SER A 533 -21.14 1.82 25.06
N LEU A 534 -20.83 3.04 24.65
CA LEU A 534 -20.75 4.25 25.48
C LEU A 534 -21.63 5.32 24.82
N PHE A 535 -22.76 5.63 25.46
CA PHE A 535 -23.79 6.51 24.94
C PHE A 535 -23.47 7.98 25.20
N ALA A 536 -23.73 8.82 24.19
CA ALA A 536 -23.65 10.26 24.30
C ALA A 536 -24.72 10.78 25.27
N GLY A 537 -24.30 11.56 26.27
CA GLY A 537 -25.14 12.12 27.30
C GLY A 537 -25.10 13.66 27.33
N PRO A 538 -25.87 14.28 28.24
CA PRO A 538 -25.80 15.73 28.47
C PRO A 538 -24.39 16.16 28.90
N ASP A 539 -24.08 17.43 28.67
CA ASP A 539 -22.80 18.07 29.04
C ASP A 539 -21.56 17.34 28.48
N GLY A 540 -21.69 16.69 27.32
CA GLY A 540 -20.59 16.05 26.61
C GLY A 540 -20.09 14.79 27.33
N SER A 541 -20.96 14.08 28.03
CA SER A 541 -20.61 12.83 28.71
C SER A 541 -20.71 11.61 27.78
N LEU A 542 -19.87 10.61 28.02
CA LEU A 542 -20.04 9.23 27.54
C LEU A 542 -20.31 8.32 28.73
N THR A 543 -21.41 7.55 28.69
CA THR A 543 -21.80 6.64 29.78
C THR A 543 -22.13 5.26 29.26
N ASP A 544 -21.96 4.23 30.09
CA ASP A 544 -22.31 2.84 29.75
C ASP A 544 -23.81 2.54 29.87
N THR A 545 -24.61 3.54 30.25
CA THR A 545 -26.05 3.43 30.43
C THR A 545 -26.76 4.15 29.28
N ALA A 546 -27.68 3.46 28.61
CA ALA A 546 -28.46 4.07 27.53
C ALA A 546 -29.30 5.27 28.06
N PRO A 547 -29.53 6.31 27.25
CA PRO A 547 -30.41 7.41 27.62
C PRO A 547 -31.82 6.91 27.93
N THR A 548 -32.44 7.43 28.99
CA THR A 548 -33.80 7.05 29.43
C THR A 548 -34.83 8.17 29.25
N SER A 549 -34.43 9.28 28.63
CA SER A 549 -35.34 10.41 28.37
C SER A 549 -36.12 10.14 27.10
N ASP A 550 -37.44 10.19 27.22
CA ASP A 550 -38.39 10.01 26.12
C ASP A 550 -38.53 11.25 25.23
N ASP A 551 -38.01 12.42 25.64
CA ASP A 551 -37.92 13.62 24.80
C ASP A 551 -37.02 13.36 23.57
N PRO A 552 -37.60 13.24 22.36
CA PRO A 552 -36.84 12.90 21.16
C PRO A 552 -36.00 14.07 20.62
N SER A 553 -36.17 15.29 21.16
CA SER A 553 -35.48 16.50 20.71
C SER A 553 -34.09 16.70 21.34
N LEU A 554 -33.75 15.90 22.36
CA LEU A 554 -32.44 15.97 23.02
C LEU A 554 -31.32 15.72 22.01
N SER A 555 -30.54 16.76 21.76
CA SER A 555 -29.52 16.78 20.72
C SER A 555 -28.45 17.84 21.01
N ASP A 556 -27.33 17.71 20.30
CA ASP A 556 -26.28 18.73 20.22
C ASP A 556 -26.03 19.08 18.75
N GLN A 557 -25.57 20.30 18.47
CA GLN A 557 -25.43 20.81 17.10
C GLN A 557 -24.05 21.43 16.85
N TYR A 558 -23.57 21.29 15.62
CA TYR A 558 -22.39 22.00 15.12
C TYR A 558 -22.58 22.41 13.67
N VAL A 559 -21.77 23.36 13.21
CA VAL A 559 -21.70 23.75 11.79
C VAL A 559 -20.52 23.02 11.15
N ALA A 560 -20.80 22.18 10.15
CA ALA A 560 -19.79 21.44 9.41
C ALA A 560 -18.97 22.39 8.53
N ASP A 561 -17.72 22.63 8.94
CA ASP A 561 -16.81 23.58 8.31
C ASP A 561 -15.41 22.96 8.19
N PRO A 562 -15.02 22.46 7.00
CA PRO A 562 -13.69 21.87 6.81
C PRO A 562 -12.54 22.88 6.95
N ALA A 563 -12.83 24.19 6.87
CA ALA A 563 -11.82 25.24 7.05
C ALA A 563 -11.66 25.68 8.53
N ALA A 564 -12.45 25.11 9.45
CA ALA A 564 -12.36 25.45 10.87
C ALA A 564 -11.03 24.99 11.52
N ARG A 565 -10.34 24.02 10.91
CA ARG A 565 -9.02 23.53 11.34
C ARG A 565 -8.08 23.47 10.15
N PRO A 566 -6.75 23.43 10.35
CA PRO A 566 -5.80 23.09 9.28
C PRO A 566 -6.23 21.82 8.55
N GLU A 567 -6.02 21.74 7.24
CA GLU A 567 -6.43 20.58 6.44
C GLU A 567 -5.73 19.29 6.88
N THR A 568 -4.49 19.42 7.36
CA THR A 568 -3.64 18.35 7.85
C THR A 568 -3.15 18.62 9.26
N SER A 569 -2.83 17.55 9.99
CA SER A 569 -2.31 17.63 11.35
C SER A 569 -0.80 17.89 11.44
N GLN A 570 -0.13 18.00 10.30
CA GLN A 570 1.28 18.40 10.16
C GLN A 570 1.43 19.44 9.06
N ASP A 571 2.38 20.36 9.24
CA ASP A 571 2.79 21.30 8.18
C ASP A 571 3.75 20.63 7.18
N ASN A 572 3.16 20.07 6.13
CA ASN A 572 3.88 19.30 5.12
C ASN A 572 4.26 20.10 3.87
N GLY A 573 4.06 21.43 3.86
CA GLY A 573 4.42 22.27 2.71
C GLY A 573 3.80 21.76 1.40
N GLU A 574 4.64 21.51 0.38
CA GLU A 574 4.26 21.01 -0.97
C GLU A 574 3.68 19.57 -1.02
N GLY A 575 3.13 19.05 0.08
CA GLY A 575 2.36 17.80 0.08
C GLY A 575 3.19 16.52 0.00
N LYS A 576 4.49 16.56 0.37
CA LYS A 576 5.32 15.35 0.46
C LYS A 576 5.32 14.78 1.88
N PRO A 577 5.23 13.45 2.05
CA PRO A 577 5.46 12.82 3.35
C PRO A 577 6.86 13.18 3.83
N LYS A 578 6.97 13.78 5.03
CA LYS A 578 8.27 13.93 5.70
C LYS A 578 8.45 12.70 6.57
N ALA A 579 9.59 12.02 6.42
CA ALA A 579 9.85 10.76 7.14
C ALA A 579 10.34 10.98 8.60
N ASN A 580 10.42 12.22 9.07
CA ASN A 580 11.15 12.56 10.29
C ASN A 580 10.23 12.95 11.45
N PHE A 581 10.16 12.06 12.44
CA PHE A 581 9.44 12.27 13.70
C PHE A 581 9.85 13.54 14.46
N LYS A 582 11.07 14.07 14.27
CA LYS A 582 11.62 15.19 15.07
C LYS A 582 11.35 16.59 14.52
N ASP A 583 11.04 16.71 13.23
CA ASP A 583 11.05 18.01 12.53
C ASP A 583 9.65 18.54 12.20
N GLU A 584 8.59 17.90 12.68
CA GLU A 584 7.23 18.22 12.27
C GLU A 584 6.51 19.10 13.29
N PRO A 585 6.13 20.34 12.91
CA PRO A 585 5.24 21.14 13.73
C PRO A 585 3.92 20.38 13.89
N ASN A 586 3.54 20.10 15.13
CA ASN A 586 2.24 19.51 15.41
C ASN A 586 1.13 20.55 15.14
N ASN A 587 0.41 20.37 14.04
CA ASN A 587 -0.76 21.17 13.65
C ASN A 587 -2.08 20.50 14.03
N TRP A 588 -2.04 19.47 14.89
CA TRP A 588 -3.25 18.87 15.43
C TRP A 588 -3.90 19.80 16.47
N VAL A 589 -4.72 20.72 15.98
CA VAL A 589 -5.37 21.75 16.80
C VAL A 589 -6.73 21.29 17.34
N PRO A 590 -7.13 21.74 18.55
CA PRO A 590 -8.45 21.48 19.14
C PRO A 590 -9.64 21.80 18.22
N LEU A 591 -10.80 21.27 18.58
CA LEU A 591 -12.06 21.64 17.92
C LEU A 591 -12.32 23.14 18.11
N VAL A 592 -12.83 23.79 17.08
CA VAL A 592 -13.32 25.16 17.18
C VAL A 592 -14.75 25.15 17.72
N ASP A 593 -15.05 26.04 18.67
CA ASP A 593 -16.37 26.17 19.28
C ASP A 593 -17.48 26.27 18.23
N GLY A 594 -18.50 25.41 18.36
CA GLY A 594 -19.63 25.34 17.42
C GLY A 594 -19.32 24.71 16.06
N LYS A 595 -18.08 24.25 15.82
CA LYS A 595 -17.65 23.57 14.58
C LYS A 595 -17.39 22.07 14.76
N GLY A 596 -17.60 21.56 15.96
CA GLY A 596 -17.56 20.13 16.26
C GLY A 596 -18.13 19.83 17.65
N LEU A 597 -18.34 18.56 17.92
CA LEU A 597 -18.86 18.02 19.18
C LEU A 597 -17.79 17.15 19.84
N GLY A 598 -17.78 17.09 21.17
CA GLY A 598 -16.91 16.20 21.95
C GLY A 598 -17.68 15.53 23.07
N TYR A 599 -17.46 14.23 23.24
CA TYR A 599 -18.01 13.44 24.33
C TYR A 599 -16.91 12.64 25.02
N THR A 600 -16.88 12.68 26.35
CA THR A 600 -15.81 12.08 27.15
C THR A 600 -16.37 11.26 28.31
N THR A 601 -15.76 10.10 28.60
CA THR A 601 -16.14 9.25 29.74
C THR A 601 -15.83 9.90 31.09
N SER A 602 -16.33 9.32 32.19
CA SER A 602 -15.69 9.47 33.50
C SER A 602 -14.22 8.99 33.46
N VAL A 603 -13.45 9.33 34.49
CA VAL A 603 -12.10 8.77 34.66
C VAL A 603 -12.21 7.25 34.70
N LEU A 604 -11.41 6.57 33.88
CA LEU A 604 -11.36 5.11 33.87
C LEU A 604 -10.79 4.59 35.19
N GLU A 605 -11.49 3.64 35.80
CA GLU A 605 -11.03 2.95 37.02
C GLU A 605 -10.03 1.84 36.71
N SER A 606 -10.05 1.31 35.48
CA SER A 606 -9.16 0.25 34.99
C SER A 606 -8.77 0.50 33.54
N ASP A 607 -7.73 -0.19 33.07
CA ASP A 607 -7.33 -0.17 31.67
C ASP A 607 -8.47 -0.70 30.77
N VAL A 608 -8.54 -0.15 29.55
CA VAL A 608 -9.42 -0.60 28.46
C VAL A 608 -8.56 -0.73 27.21
N MET A 609 -8.23 -1.97 26.84
CA MET A 609 -7.60 -2.26 25.55
C MET A 609 -8.66 -2.51 24.48
N ILE A 610 -8.48 -1.90 23.32
CA ILE A 610 -9.29 -2.15 22.12
C ILE A 610 -8.42 -2.79 21.04
N ALA A 611 -9.02 -3.67 20.22
CA ALA A 611 -8.37 -4.29 19.07
C ALA A 611 -9.36 -4.46 17.90
N GLY A 612 -9.17 -3.69 16.83
CA GLY A 612 -10.02 -3.70 15.64
C GLY A 612 -10.73 -2.36 15.39
N ALA A 613 -11.67 -2.34 14.44
CA ALA A 613 -12.47 -1.15 14.14
C ALA A 613 -13.47 -0.83 15.27
N SER A 614 -13.65 0.46 15.53
CA SER A 614 -14.70 0.98 16.42
C SER A 614 -15.78 1.68 15.59
N SER A 615 -16.93 1.95 16.19
CA SER A 615 -18.01 2.70 15.53
C SER A 615 -18.42 3.90 16.36
N PHE A 616 -18.79 4.99 15.71
CA PHE A 616 -19.72 5.94 16.31
C PHE A 616 -21.05 5.86 15.57
N ASP A 617 -22.04 5.30 16.27
CA ASP A 617 -23.40 5.13 15.82
C ASP A 617 -24.15 6.44 16.08
N ALA A 618 -24.21 7.33 15.09
CA ALA A 618 -24.80 8.66 15.24
C ALA A 618 -26.21 8.72 14.63
N TYR A 619 -27.20 9.09 15.42
CA TYR A 619 -28.50 9.52 14.89
C TYR A 619 -28.39 10.99 14.52
N ILE A 620 -28.46 11.29 13.22
CA ILE A 620 -28.19 12.63 12.69
C ILE A 620 -29.37 13.22 11.93
N GLU A 621 -29.45 14.54 11.97
CA GLU A 621 -30.14 15.38 10.99
C GLU A 621 -29.16 16.46 10.49
N ALA A 622 -29.36 16.97 9.28
CA ALA A 622 -28.61 18.12 8.78
C ALA A 622 -29.53 19.11 8.07
N SER A 623 -29.14 20.39 8.05
CA SER A 623 -29.84 21.43 7.29
C SER A 623 -29.77 21.21 5.78
N ALA A 624 -28.82 20.38 5.32
CA ALA A 624 -28.66 19.94 3.94
C ALA A 624 -29.08 18.47 3.77
N ARG A 625 -29.30 18.05 2.53
CA ARG A 625 -29.65 16.65 2.20
C ARG A 625 -28.48 15.68 2.27
N ASN A 626 -27.28 16.18 2.54
CA ASN A 626 -26.05 15.43 2.69
C ASN A 626 -25.06 16.25 3.54
N THR A 627 -24.13 15.57 4.19
CA THR A 627 -23.03 16.17 4.95
C THR A 627 -21.94 15.10 5.12
N ASP A 628 -20.72 15.54 5.35
CA ASP A 628 -19.58 14.70 5.64
C ASP A 628 -19.27 14.71 7.14
N LEU A 629 -19.11 13.52 7.70
CA LEU A 629 -18.77 13.31 9.11
C LEU A 629 -17.33 12.81 9.22
N GLN A 630 -16.58 13.39 10.16
CA GLN A 630 -15.35 12.81 10.71
C GLN A 630 -15.58 12.51 12.18
N VAL A 631 -15.16 11.33 12.61
CA VAL A 631 -15.22 10.87 13.99
C VAL A 631 -13.82 10.50 14.45
N THR A 632 -13.36 11.13 15.52
CA THR A 632 -12.01 10.94 16.05
C THR A 632 -12.04 10.43 17.48
N LEU A 633 -11.39 9.29 17.69
CA LEU A 633 -11.13 8.68 18.98
C LEU A 633 -9.82 9.22 19.54
N SER A 634 -9.85 9.65 20.81
CA SER A 634 -8.71 10.23 21.52
C SER A 634 -8.69 9.82 22.99
N GLU A 635 -7.53 9.93 23.62
CA GLU A 635 -7.35 9.71 25.06
C GLU A 635 -7.11 11.07 25.74
N VAL A 636 -7.94 11.41 26.73
CA VAL A 636 -7.69 12.56 27.63
C VAL A 636 -6.99 12.04 28.88
N ARG A 637 -5.78 12.53 29.12
CA ARG A 637 -4.86 12.02 30.14
C ARG A 637 -4.91 12.80 31.45
N PRO A 638 -4.47 12.21 32.58
CA PRO A 638 -4.41 12.88 33.88
C PRO A 638 -3.57 14.17 33.91
N ASP A 639 -2.60 14.30 33.00
CA ASP A 639 -1.72 15.45 32.85
C ASP A 639 -2.35 16.63 32.08
N GLY A 640 -3.64 16.51 31.71
CA GLY A 640 -4.36 17.53 30.93
C GLY A 640 -4.01 17.53 29.44
N LYS A 641 -3.39 16.46 28.94
CA LYS A 641 -3.11 16.28 27.51
C LYS A 641 -4.17 15.41 26.84
N GLU A 642 -4.29 15.61 25.53
CA GLU A 642 -5.11 14.79 24.65
C GLU A 642 -4.19 14.10 23.63
N MET A 643 -4.36 12.80 23.45
CA MET A 643 -3.64 12.00 22.45
C MET A 643 -4.57 11.51 21.36
N TYR A 644 -4.09 11.58 20.12
CA TYR A 644 -4.75 10.94 18.99
C TYR A 644 -4.65 9.42 19.09
N VAL A 645 -5.78 8.73 18.92
CA VAL A 645 -5.84 7.27 18.85
C VAL A 645 -6.10 6.83 17.42
N GLN A 646 -7.26 7.22 16.87
CA GLN A 646 -7.66 6.88 15.50
C GLN A 646 -8.84 7.76 15.04
N THR A 647 -9.10 7.80 13.74
CA THR A 647 -10.23 8.53 13.15
C THR A 647 -10.91 7.72 12.04
N GLY A 648 -12.06 8.18 11.60
CA GLY A 648 -12.73 7.67 10.41
C GLY A 648 -13.80 8.62 9.91
N TRP A 649 -14.37 8.29 8.75
CA TRP A 649 -15.18 9.22 7.97
C TRP A 649 -16.43 8.56 7.39
N LEU A 650 -17.45 9.37 7.12
CA LEU A 650 -18.62 8.95 6.36
C LEU A 650 -19.31 10.13 5.70
N ARG A 651 -19.53 10.05 4.38
CA ARG A 651 -20.52 10.87 3.71
C ARG A 651 -21.91 10.31 3.98
N ALA A 652 -22.82 11.12 4.52
CA ALA A 652 -24.11 10.66 5.01
C ALA A 652 -24.96 9.93 3.96
N THR A 653 -24.84 10.29 2.67
CA THR A 653 -25.52 9.56 1.57
C THR A 653 -25.03 8.14 1.35
N HIS A 654 -23.83 7.80 1.81
CA HIS A 654 -23.24 6.46 1.69
C HIS A 654 -23.58 5.55 2.88
N ARG A 655 -24.39 5.99 3.85
CA ARG A 655 -24.63 5.28 5.13
C ARG A 655 -25.27 3.89 5.04
N LYS A 656 -25.64 3.41 3.84
CA LYS A 656 -26.19 2.06 3.68
C LYS A 656 -25.14 1.02 4.05
N LEU A 657 -25.41 0.27 5.10
CA LEU A 657 -24.57 -0.84 5.54
C LEU A 657 -24.68 -2.05 4.60
N ASP A 658 -23.54 -2.69 4.37
CA ASP A 658 -23.42 -4.07 3.95
C ASP A 658 -23.65 -4.98 5.16
N ALA A 659 -24.80 -5.65 5.18
CA ALA A 659 -25.20 -6.51 6.30
C ALA A 659 -24.33 -7.77 6.46
N LYS A 660 -23.59 -8.19 5.42
CA LYS A 660 -22.72 -9.37 5.49
C LYS A 660 -21.36 -9.03 6.09
N ARG A 661 -20.89 -7.81 5.84
CA ARG A 661 -19.56 -7.35 6.28
C ARG A 661 -19.61 -6.59 7.61
N SER A 662 -20.74 -5.96 7.93
CA SER A 662 -20.85 -5.14 9.14
C SER A 662 -20.97 -5.99 10.42
N THR A 663 -20.27 -5.56 11.47
CA THR A 663 -20.39 -6.08 12.83
C THR A 663 -20.88 -4.98 13.80
N PRO A 664 -21.10 -5.29 15.10
CA PRO A 664 -21.42 -4.26 16.09
C PRO A 664 -20.36 -3.18 16.26
N THR A 665 -19.07 -3.50 16.08
CA THR A 665 -17.98 -2.52 16.22
C THR A 665 -17.47 -2.00 14.88
N ASP A 666 -17.73 -2.73 13.79
CA ASP A 666 -17.23 -2.42 12.46
C ASP A 666 -18.38 -2.22 11.45
N PRO A 667 -18.88 -0.99 11.24
CA PRO A 667 -19.86 -0.72 10.20
C PRO A 667 -19.19 -0.63 8.81
N ARG A 668 -19.57 -1.53 7.89
CA ARG A 668 -19.08 -1.52 6.50
C ARG A 668 -20.19 -1.08 5.56
N GLN A 669 -19.98 0.00 4.81
CA GLN A 669 -20.98 0.53 3.88
C GLN A 669 -20.83 -0.11 2.48
N THR A 670 -21.92 -0.14 1.71
CA THR A 670 -21.86 -0.65 0.32
C THR A 670 -21.21 0.34 -0.63
N HIS A 671 -21.37 1.64 -0.35
CA HIS A 671 -20.94 2.77 -1.19
C HIS A 671 -21.45 2.73 -2.65
N LEU A 672 -22.51 1.97 -2.95
CA LEU A 672 -23.05 1.86 -4.32
C LEU A 672 -24.04 3.00 -4.62
N ALA A 673 -24.04 3.49 -5.86
CA ALA A 673 -24.96 4.56 -6.28
C ALA A 673 -26.44 4.22 -6.07
N LYS A 674 -26.83 2.96 -6.34
CA LYS A 674 -28.20 2.47 -6.12
C LYS A 674 -28.64 2.47 -4.65
N ASP A 675 -27.68 2.52 -3.73
CA ASP A 675 -27.87 2.46 -2.29
C ASP A 675 -27.78 3.85 -1.64
N ALA A 676 -27.65 4.92 -2.43
CA ALA A 676 -27.56 6.28 -1.94
C ALA A 676 -28.81 6.67 -1.15
N GLN A 677 -28.61 7.21 0.05
CA GLN A 677 -29.69 7.63 0.94
C GLN A 677 -29.54 9.11 1.28
N PRO A 678 -30.21 10.06 0.62
CA PRO A 678 -30.23 11.45 1.09
C PRO A 678 -30.78 11.57 2.53
N LEU A 679 -30.36 12.61 3.25
CA LEU A 679 -30.99 13.00 4.51
C LEU A 679 -32.33 13.69 4.23
N THR A 680 -33.29 13.46 5.13
CA THR A 680 -34.63 14.07 5.10
C THR A 680 -34.77 14.99 6.29
N ALA A 681 -35.18 16.24 6.06
CA ALA A 681 -35.41 17.20 7.14
C ALA A 681 -36.50 16.69 8.10
N GLY A 682 -36.25 16.82 9.41
CA GLY A 682 -37.12 16.34 10.47
C GLY A 682 -37.10 14.83 10.72
N GLU A 683 -36.26 14.05 10.02
CA GLU A 683 -36.18 12.59 10.19
C GLU A 683 -34.75 12.16 10.57
N PRO A 684 -34.45 11.96 11.87
CA PRO A 684 -33.14 11.49 12.31
C PRO A 684 -32.77 10.16 11.65
N SER A 685 -31.60 10.13 11.03
CA SER A 685 -31.07 8.96 10.31
C SER A 685 -29.87 8.39 11.06
N LEU A 686 -29.81 7.06 11.22
CA LEU A 686 -28.65 6.40 11.79
C LEU A 686 -27.50 6.35 10.76
N ALA A 687 -26.41 7.05 11.05
CA ALA A 687 -25.14 7.01 10.35
C ALA A 687 -24.09 6.37 11.27
N ARG A 688 -23.69 5.14 10.96
CA ARG A 688 -22.62 4.44 11.70
C ARG A 688 -21.29 4.74 11.03
N VAL A 689 -20.47 5.55 11.68
CA VAL A 689 -19.15 5.95 11.17
C VAL A 689 -18.12 4.95 11.69
N GLN A 690 -17.46 4.23 10.79
CA GLN A 690 -16.34 3.38 11.16
C GLN A 690 -15.19 4.29 11.60
N ILE A 691 -14.69 4.10 12.82
CA ILE A 691 -13.38 4.58 13.25
C ILE A 691 -12.43 3.45 12.90
N PHE A 692 -11.42 3.75 12.09
CA PHE A 692 -10.58 2.71 11.49
C PHE A 692 -9.93 1.78 12.54
N PRO A 693 -9.50 0.57 12.15
CA PRO A 693 -8.92 -0.36 13.09
C PRO A 693 -7.75 0.19 13.89
N VAL A 694 -7.65 -0.16 15.17
CA VAL A 694 -6.48 0.16 16.00
C VAL A 694 -6.32 -0.90 17.07
N VAL A 695 -5.08 -1.10 17.53
CA VAL A 695 -4.82 -1.76 18.82
C VAL A 695 -4.26 -0.70 19.77
N TYR A 696 -4.99 -0.39 20.83
CA TYR A 696 -4.64 0.70 21.76
C TYR A 696 -5.13 0.40 23.17
N THR A 697 -4.40 0.86 24.18
CA THR A 697 -4.80 0.73 25.59
C THR A 697 -5.02 2.11 26.22
N PHE A 698 -6.28 2.42 26.53
CA PHE A 698 -6.62 3.53 27.40
C PHE A 698 -6.33 3.12 28.84
N ARG A 699 -5.45 3.84 29.52
CA ARG A 699 -5.02 3.45 30.87
C ARG A 699 -5.96 3.97 31.95
N ALA A 700 -5.99 3.28 33.09
CA ALA A 700 -6.65 3.77 34.29
C ALA A 700 -6.18 5.21 34.62
N GLY A 701 -7.10 6.07 35.01
CA GLY A 701 -6.86 7.50 35.21
C GLY A 701 -7.10 8.37 33.97
N SER A 702 -7.00 7.81 32.76
CA SER A 702 -7.38 8.52 31.53
C SER A 702 -8.90 8.53 31.34
N ARG A 703 -9.35 9.22 30.28
CA ARG A 703 -10.73 9.19 29.78
C ARG A 703 -10.71 8.85 28.30
N ILE A 704 -11.76 8.16 27.83
CA ILE A 704 -11.99 7.93 26.42
C ILE A 704 -12.80 9.10 25.89
N ARG A 705 -12.36 9.68 24.77
CA ARG A 705 -13.03 10.80 24.12
C ARG A 705 -13.33 10.47 22.66
N VAL A 706 -14.53 10.81 22.22
CA VAL A 706 -14.91 10.84 20.81
C VAL A 706 -15.28 12.26 20.41
N SER A 707 -14.81 12.71 19.26
CA SER A 707 -15.22 13.99 18.67
C SER A 707 -15.81 13.82 17.29
N ILE A 708 -16.81 14.64 16.95
CA ILE A 708 -17.43 14.72 15.63
C ILE A 708 -17.18 16.10 15.01
N SER A 709 -16.75 16.16 13.75
CA SER A 709 -16.57 17.40 13.00
C SER A 709 -16.74 17.18 11.49
N ALA A 710 -16.57 18.25 10.70
CA ALA A 710 -16.28 18.09 9.27
C ALA A 710 -14.90 17.40 9.05
N PRO A 711 -14.67 16.73 7.91
CA PRO A 711 -13.39 16.10 7.59
C PRO A 711 -12.22 17.08 7.48
N GLY A 712 -11.05 16.65 7.97
CA GLY A 712 -9.78 17.38 7.93
C GLY A 712 -9.07 17.44 9.29
N GLY A 713 -7.78 17.76 9.25
CA GLY A 713 -6.98 18.21 10.40
C GLY A 713 -6.51 17.15 11.39
N ASP A 714 -6.92 15.88 11.24
CA ASP A 714 -6.50 14.78 12.13
C ASP A 714 -5.48 13.84 11.49
N ARG A 715 -5.22 13.98 10.18
CA ARG A 715 -4.27 13.16 9.44
C ARG A 715 -3.10 14.00 8.91
N PRO A 716 -1.88 13.43 8.88
CA PRO A 716 -0.67 14.16 8.53
C PRO A 716 -0.64 14.63 7.06
N ILE A 717 -1.07 13.79 6.12
CA ILE A 717 -0.99 14.07 4.67
C ILE A 717 -2.28 13.74 3.91
N TRP A 718 -3.38 13.50 4.61
CA TRP A 718 -4.68 13.28 3.98
C TRP A 718 -5.49 14.57 4.04
N THR A 719 -5.99 14.99 2.89
CA THR A 719 -6.96 16.08 2.75
C THR A 719 -8.19 15.55 2.04
N PHE A 720 -9.33 16.22 2.18
CA PHE A 720 -10.60 15.68 1.72
C PHE A 720 -11.36 16.66 0.83
N LYS A 721 -11.96 16.14 -0.24
CA LYS A 721 -12.97 16.86 -1.03
C LYS A 721 -14.31 16.84 -0.30
N SER A 722 -14.40 17.63 0.77
CA SER A 722 -15.62 17.84 1.54
C SER A 722 -16.73 18.45 0.67
N ILE A 723 -17.98 18.02 0.87
CA ILE A 723 -19.16 18.69 0.30
C ILE A 723 -19.68 19.83 1.18
N ASP A 724 -19.26 19.88 2.44
CA ASP A 724 -19.61 20.96 3.36
C ASP A 724 -18.68 22.16 3.18
N ASP A 725 -19.23 23.36 3.35
CA ASP A 725 -18.57 24.65 3.10
C ASP A 725 -18.69 25.63 4.28
N GLY A 726 -19.04 25.14 5.47
CA GLY A 726 -19.27 25.97 6.65
C GLY A 726 -20.69 26.51 6.79
N THR A 727 -21.64 26.06 5.97
CA THR A 727 -23.05 26.47 6.06
C THR A 727 -24.01 25.37 6.54
N THR A 728 -23.62 24.10 6.46
CA THR A 728 -24.43 22.97 6.93
C THR A 728 -24.41 22.88 8.44
N THR A 729 -25.58 22.93 9.08
CA THR A 729 -25.74 22.59 10.50
C THR A 729 -26.07 21.11 10.63
N VAL A 730 -25.33 20.39 11.47
CA VAL A 730 -25.52 18.98 11.77
C VAL A 730 -25.98 18.84 13.21
N THR A 731 -27.05 18.07 13.42
CA THR A 731 -27.65 17.75 14.71
C THR A 731 -27.38 16.30 15.03
N VAL A 732 -26.84 16.00 16.21
CA VAL A 732 -26.65 14.64 16.73
C VAL A 732 -27.60 14.42 17.91
N PHE A 733 -28.49 13.43 17.79
CA PHE A 733 -29.51 13.13 18.79
C PHE A 733 -28.99 12.17 19.87
N ARG A 734 -29.52 12.29 21.09
CA ARG A 734 -29.08 11.52 22.28
C ARG A 734 -30.22 11.22 23.26
N SER A 735 -31.38 10.86 22.72
CA SER A 735 -32.57 10.46 23.49
C SER A 735 -32.69 8.93 23.59
N GLU A 736 -33.69 8.42 24.34
CA GLU A 736 -34.00 6.98 24.37
C GLU A 736 -34.35 6.44 22.97
N GLN A 737 -35.05 7.24 22.17
CA GLN A 737 -35.42 6.89 20.79
C GLN A 737 -34.20 6.94 19.84
N TYR A 738 -33.25 7.82 20.10
CA TYR A 738 -32.08 8.06 19.25
C TYR A 738 -30.78 8.00 20.08
N PRO A 739 -30.39 6.79 20.54
CA PRO A 739 -29.29 6.63 21.49
C PRO A 739 -27.94 6.61 20.77
N SER A 740 -27.42 7.76 20.34
CA SER A 740 -26.10 7.83 19.70
C SER A 740 -25.00 7.32 20.64
N ALA A 741 -24.08 6.51 20.12
CA ALA A 741 -23.10 5.79 20.95
C ALA A 741 -21.76 5.54 20.25
N LEU A 742 -20.68 5.61 21.02
CA LEU A 742 -19.38 5.04 20.68
C LEU A 742 -19.40 3.53 21.01
N VAL A 743 -19.07 2.68 20.04
CA VAL A 743 -18.99 1.23 20.20
C VAL A 743 -17.55 0.77 20.01
N LEU A 744 -16.96 0.19 21.06
CA LEU A 744 -15.55 -0.19 21.12
C LEU A 744 -15.36 -1.72 21.09
N PRO A 745 -14.35 -2.24 20.37
CA PRO A 745 -13.98 -3.66 20.37
C PRO A 745 -13.02 -3.96 21.53
N VAL A 746 -13.55 -4.08 22.75
CA VAL A 746 -12.75 -4.23 23.98
C VAL A 746 -12.22 -5.66 24.13
N VAL A 747 -10.93 -5.79 24.40
CA VAL A 747 -10.28 -7.09 24.71
C VAL A 747 -10.36 -7.33 26.22
N GLU A 748 -11.24 -8.23 26.67
CA GLU A 748 -11.47 -8.43 28.11
C GLU A 748 -10.23 -8.92 28.87
N GLY A 749 -9.87 -8.22 29.94
CA GLY A 749 -8.75 -8.60 30.81
C GLY A 749 -7.36 -8.24 30.28
N ALA A 750 -7.26 -7.64 29.09
CA ALA A 750 -6.00 -7.09 28.61
C ALA A 750 -5.68 -5.77 29.30
N VAL A 751 -4.42 -5.58 29.69
CA VAL A 751 -3.91 -4.43 30.44
C VAL A 751 -2.60 -3.93 29.82
N ALA A 752 -2.23 -2.69 30.10
CA ALA A 752 -0.97 -2.15 29.60
C ALA A 752 0.23 -2.84 30.25
N GLY A 753 1.23 -3.21 29.45
CA GLY A 753 2.50 -3.78 29.92
C GLY A 753 3.52 -2.72 30.37
N ALA A 754 3.24 -1.44 30.15
CA ALA A 754 4.11 -0.32 30.52
C ALA A 754 3.30 0.87 31.07
N PRO A 755 3.93 1.76 31.88
CA PRO A 755 3.32 3.02 32.30
C PRO A 755 2.90 3.90 31.12
N LEU A 756 2.01 4.87 31.38
CA LEU A 756 1.60 5.86 30.38
C LEU A 756 2.84 6.63 29.85
N PRO A 757 3.13 6.57 28.54
CA PRO A 757 4.25 7.32 27.95
C PRO A 757 4.02 8.82 28.00
N ASN A 758 5.11 9.60 28.06
CA ASN A 758 5.00 11.06 27.95
C ASN A 758 4.34 11.47 26.63
N CYS A 759 3.49 12.49 26.69
CA CYS A 759 2.89 13.13 25.51
C CYS A 759 3.98 13.56 24.49
N GLY A 760 3.73 13.31 23.20
CA GLY A 760 4.65 13.68 22.12
C GLY A 760 5.88 12.77 21.96
N THR A 761 5.90 11.61 22.62
CA THR A 761 6.99 10.62 22.47
C THR A 761 6.66 9.48 21.52
N LEU A 762 5.38 9.19 21.30
CA LEU A 762 4.91 8.05 20.51
C LEU A 762 4.89 8.35 19.02
N ARG A 763 5.34 7.39 18.21
CA ARG A 763 5.38 7.50 16.76
C ARG A 763 3.96 7.46 16.17
N GLY A 764 3.69 8.36 15.22
CA GLY A 764 2.39 8.47 14.55
C GLY A 764 1.23 8.96 15.44
N GLN A 765 1.47 9.23 16.72
CA GLN A 765 0.42 9.62 17.67
C GLN A 765 0.66 11.03 18.21
N GLN A 766 -0.03 11.98 17.58
CA GLN A 766 0.05 13.38 17.95
C GLN A 766 -0.58 13.64 19.31
N CYS A 767 -0.12 14.72 19.94
CA CYS A 767 -0.54 15.09 21.28
C CYS A 767 -0.69 16.60 21.43
N ARG A 768 -1.72 17.04 22.14
CA ARG A 768 -1.97 18.46 22.42
C ARG A 768 -2.43 18.70 23.87
N VAL A 769 -2.57 19.96 24.24
CA VAL A 769 -3.32 20.31 25.47
C VAL A 769 -4.79 20.01 25.22
N PHE A 770 -5.43 19.34 26.19
CA PHE A 770 -6.86 19.08 26.10
C PHE A 770 -7.65 20.37 26.26
N GLU A 771 -8.58 20.59 25.34
CA GLU A 771 -9.57 21.67 25.40
C GLU A 771 -10.96 21.08 25.24
N ARG A 772 -11.90 21.55 26.07
CA ARG A 772 -13.29 21.11 26.00
C ARG A 772 -13.95 21.69 24.76
N SER A 773 -14.78 20.88 24.12
CA SER A 773 -15.68 21.34 23.06
C SER A 773 -16.88 22.11 23.63
N SER A 774 -17.71 22.68 22.74
CA SER A 774 -18.94 23.38 23.12
C SER A 774 -19.97 22.49 23.83
N THR A 775 -19.90 21.17 23.67
CA THR A 775 -20.73 20.22 24.44
C THR A 775 -20.18 19.97 25.85
N GLY A 776 -18.94 20.36 26.15
CA GLY A 776 -18.30 20.18 27.46
C GLY A 776 -17.33 19.00 27.55
N GLY A 777 -17.36 18.11 26.56
CA GLY A 777 -16.51 16.91 26.45
C GLY A 777 -15.34 17.02 25.49
#